data_AF-A0A7S8CYZ7-F1
#
_entry.id   AF-A0A7S8CYZ7-F1
#
_cell.length_a   1.000
_cell.length_b   1.000
_cell.length_c   1.000
_cell.angle_alpha   90.00
_cell.angle_beta   90.00
_cell.angle_gamma   90.00
#
_symmetry.space_group_name_H-M   'P 1'
#
loop_
_entity.id
_entity.type
_entity.pdbx_description
1 polymer ?
#
loop_
_entity_poly.entity_id
_entity_poly.type
_entity_poly.pdbx_seq_one_letter_code
_entity_poly.pdbx_strand_id
1 'polypeptide(L)'
;MPLDAQATSKVKSIIDNACADQTTDIPGTTIVVVDRNGEIFAHSAGTRGIGTKEPMTLDNIFWIASCTKMLAGIACMQLVEQEKLKLDDGEHTENILPELKSLKVLKPDGTFEDKKNLITLRMLLTHTAGFGYTFFNERLRDWTHPAGVDEFSGRIEDIISFPLLFQPGEGWEYGTGIDWAGIAVERVSGLSLNDYLQKHVFQPLGITNMSMLPDKEMRSKLAYMHQRDQDGKLRIRDHLQRLPLVIDPDNKAEAASVFNSGGAGMFAQPQQYGKILTMLLNGGACPKTGNRVLRQETIDLMFSNSVEKFPNFSRQVIPAAKPDLTNRIEELYEVEGDPPQGWGLTFMLTNGGPTGRSKSTVQWAGLANLWWWADREHGVAGIVCTQLLPFADSKVLDLWTDVETEIYKKSKRGCDAPPLEYPEDMDPIRDGKLIVGEKPPLVQSSPCSYCIKTHKSCTMNWAWTQLQVSYALAAAAEGESSIECIIPSRRKSSQTSRSPTTSVGADDGSVGAESTAASYVSQSLPSAFDFSDMNNGAHNSDMPSFLNNPLDSLPFDFGDAGNNPLDANFYEIGITDLNIPSESLSESFDIFKETADTAVPDNYNVFPLTDLPEINISEPERSFFSPYNPNSTTDYDDRYTRTKRRRVSQTGSDTQHSSHSSLSSFSLDQSMMARSNQSIISSNLLHIYHDVLEHNLTCWLNEITCPFGRSKDLNKHSPSAEWGSSWSNRVLRRTLSVDRGAQSAQLIHISRDRQAAVSKAYHLAIMAFATQWAQESRRQKERYPSPADGDENPLNEYMDDVNEEFGRHLQRNLWDQARRALDDVADVESFRVVSAEMIFGLTQKPLSQDDKANDWTTSVPLGGSFDADALSEEISDIIENNGPPIYMERAARKMHVLKYRYDAERRGIVKTRKNKRPVTLSMMSTEDQSTISLLYWLSVMFDTVSSSMAERPVVVVDANSQHDDATGDKDWNVPLFIQDSLEKPKLVVHWPCSYDEAAEAVARSAPVKVLMFRHVHYLQTVLRQGESPEKVEEIIERSVRVYRYWNMTHGTFFRELLENYDSIPSRIQSWFICISAPMHLGVLLLADLVSQVDTNSLGLPAQTQSRTNSKWIMRVRERSAKELSDLARVTTPSTPLPSEFHHALNESMILTEPWTVILERAFSKASIYWMGEANDLRMFEAKGEVRERLAQAEECIRALWILGKKSDSARRCAEVLSGAKRKIRV
;
A
#
# COMPACT_ATOMS: atom_id res chain seq x y z
N MET A 1 -20.09 41.06 -2.50
CA MET A 1 -20.76 41.64 -1.31
C MET A 1 -19.74 41.64 -0.18
N PRO A 2 -19.77 42.59 0.77
CA PRO A 2 -19.03 42.40 2.01
C PRO A 2 -19.53 41.15 2.72
N LEU A 3 -18.62 40.33 3.25
CA LEU A 3 -18.96 39.26 4.19
C LEU A 3 -19.54 39.90 5.45
N ASP A 4 -20.55 39.28 6.05
CA ASP A 4 -21.06 39.76 7.34
C ASP A 4 -20.06 39.48 8.48
N ALA A 5 -20.26 40.09 9.64
CA ALA A 5 -19.33 39.96 10.77
C ALA A 5 -19.24 38.54 11.34
N GLN A 6 -20.31 37.73 11.23
CA GLN A 6 -20.32 36.35 11.69
C GLN A 6 -19.56 35.44 10.71
N ALA A 7 -19.82 35.58 9.41
CA ALA A 7 -19.07 34.90 8.36
C ALA A 7 -17.57 35.26 8.42
N THR A 8 -17.26 36.56 8.55
CA THR A 8 -15.88 37.08 8.71
C THR A 8 -15.18 36.46 9.93
N SER A 9 -15.84 36.47 11.09
CA SER A 9 -15.28 35.88 12.32
C SER A 9 -15.09 34.37 12.20
N LYS A 10 -15.96 33.67 11.46
CA LYS A 10 -15.91 32.21 11.31
C LYS A 10 -14.87 31.77 10.29
N VAL A 11 -14.77 32.46 9.14
CA VAL A 11 -13.63 32.29 8.19
C VAL A 11 -12.32 32.53 8.92
N LYS A 12 -12.21 33.61 9.71
CA LYS A 12 -11.00 33.84 10.53
C LYS A 12 -10.72 32.68 11.49
N SER A 13 -11.74 32.18 12.20
CA SER A 13 -11.59 31.05 13.13
C SER A 13 -11.13 29.76 12.44
N ILE A 14 -11.65 29.44 11.25
CA ILE A 14 -11.19 28.28 10.46
C ILE A 14 -9.69 28.40 10.16
N ILE A 15 -9.23 29.59 9.76
CA ILE A 15 -7.84 29.87 9.39
C ILE A 15 -6.90 29.84 10.62
N ASP A 16 -7.33 30.45 11.73
CA ASP A 16 -6.60 30.45 13.00
C ASP A 16 -6.45 29.00 13.53
N ASN A 17 -7.51 28.19 13.46
CA ASN A 17 -7.50 26.80 13.90
C ASN A 17 -6.61 25.90 13.02
N ALA A 18 -6.57 26.13 11.70
CA ALA A 18 -5.72 25.36 10.78
C ALA A 18 -4.20 25.61 10.95
N CYS A 19 -3.82 26.59 11.77
CA CYS A 19 -2.44 26.87 12.17
C CYS A 19 -2.22 26.74 13.70
N ALA A 20 -3.06 25.93 14.38
CA ALA A 20 -3.02 25.76 15.83
C ALA A 20 -1.77 25.00 16.30
N ASP A 21 -1.50 23.82 15.75
CA ASP A 21 -0.21 23.14 15.92
C ASP A 21 0.71 23.38 14.72
N GLN A 22 1.62 24.34 14.86
CA GLN A 22 2.60 24.69 13.83
C GLN A 22 3.66 23.60 13.57
N THR A 23 3.64 22.48 14.31
CA THR A 23 4.54 21.33 14.13
C THR A 23 3.92 20.17 13.35
N THR A 24 2.58 20.06 13.30
CA THR A 24 1.88 19.02 12.52
C THR A 24 0.73 19.51 11.65
N ASP A 25 0.17 20.72 11.83
CA ASP A 25 -0.90 21.28 11.00
C ASP A 25 -0.36 22.02 9.76
N ILE A 26 -0.57 23.34 9.67
CA ILE A 26 0.01 24.22 8.66
C ILE A 26 0.92 25.21 9.43
N PRO A 27 2.21 25.39 9.06
CA PRO A 27 3.12 26.26 9.82
C PRO A 27 2.62 27.71 9.88
N GLY A 28 2.13 28.19 8.73
CA GLY A 28 1.42 29.45 8.60
C GLY A 28 0.82 29.61 7.19
N THR A 29 -0.22 30.41 7.10
CA THR A 29 -1.01 30.62 5.87
C THR A 29 -1.45 32.08 5.75
N THR A 30 -1.67 32.54 4.52
CA THR A 30 -2.32 33.82 4.23
C THR A 30 -3.44 33.61 3.21
N ILE A 31 -4.62 34.12 3.51
CA ILE A 31 -5.83 33.98 2.69
C ILE A 31 -6.39 35.36 2.34
N VAL A 32 -6.75 35.53 1.07
CA VAL A 32 -7.33 36.76 0.54
C VAL A 32 -8.58 36.44 -0.26
N VAL A 33 -9.65 37.19 -0.01
CA VAL A 33 -10.93 37.10 -0.73
C VAL A 33 -11.27 38.47 -1.29
N VAL A 34 -11.67 38.51 -2.56
CA VAL A 34 -12.02 39.74 -3.29
C VAL A 34 -13.42 39.62 -3.90
N ASP A 35 -14.12 40.74 -4.00
CA ASP A 35 -15.27 40.88 -4.89
C ASP A 35 -14.96 41.86 -6.05
N ARG A 36 -15.97 42.18 -6.85
CA ARG A 36 -15.87 43.12 -7.98
C ARG A 36 -15.30 44.51 -7.64
N ASN A 37 -15.20 44.90 -6.37
CA ASN A 37 -14.64 46.17 -5.92
C ASN A 37 -13.19 46.05 -5.39
N GLY A 38 -12.71 44.83 -5.15
CA GLY A 38 -11.43 44.50 -4.54
C GLY A 38 -11.57 43.63 -3.30
N GLU A 39 -10.53 43.63 -2.46
CA GLU A 39 -10.46 42.90 -1.19
C GLU A 39 -11.66 43.15 -0.27
N ILE A 40 -12.27 42.04 0.18
CA ILE A 40 -13.35 42.01 1.18
C ILE A 40 -12.94 41.25 2.46
N PHE A 41 -11.88 40.44 2.40
CA PHE A 41 -11.28 39.75 3.53
C PHE A 41 -9.81 39.47 3.22
N ALA A 42 -8.93 39.69 4.21
CA ALA A 42 -7.54 39.25 4.19
C ALA A 42 -7.14 38.88 5.62
N HIS A 43 -6.54 37.70 5.80
CA HIS A 43 -6.07 37.23 7.12
C HIS A 43 -4.84 36.32 6.99
N SER A 44 -4.01 36.31 8.02
CA SER A 44 -2.81 35.48 8.15
C SER A 44 -2.76 34.82 9.52
N ALA A 45 -2.41 33.53 9.57
CA ALA A 45 -2.27 32.75 10.80
C ALA A 45 -1.01 31.90 10.81
N GLY A 46 -0.58 31.46 12.00
CA GLY A 46 0.64 30.68 12.20
C GLY A 46 1.92 31.53 12.25
N THR A 47 3.06 30.90 12.04
CA THR A 47 4.39 31.54 11.93
C THR A 47 4.88 31.57 10.49
N ARG A 48 5.80 32.51 10.20
CA ARG A 48 6.46 32.66 8.90
C ARG A 48 7.24 31.41 8.49
N GLY A 49 7.70 30.64 9.48
CA GLY A 49 8.30 29.32 9.35
C GLY A 49 8.36 28.58 10.69
N ILE A 50 8.28 27.25 10.66
CA ILE A 50 8.29 26.41 11.87
C ILE A 50 9.52 26.71 12.76
N GLY A 51 9.30 26.80 14.06
CA GLY A 51 10.35 27.09 15.06
C GLY A 51 10.81 28.55 15.09
N THR A 52 10.40 29.39 14.13
CA THR A 52 10.66 30.84 14.19
C THR A 52 9.69 31.52 15.16
N LYS A 53 10.07 32.72 15.62
CA LYS A 53 9.19 33.60 16.44
C LYS A 53 8.51 34.68 15.61
N GLU A 54 8.66 34.63 14.28
CA GLU A 54 8.05 35.59 13.37
C GLU A 54 6.64 35.11 13.01
N PRO A 55 5.57 35.88 13.30
CA PRO A 55 4.22 35.50 12.90
C PRO A 55 4.11 35.52 11.37
N MET A 56 3.19 34.74 10.81
CA MET A 56 2.77 34.93 9.42
C MET A 56 1.94 36.22 9.34
N THR A 57 2.22 37.06 8.34
CA THR A 57 1.58 38.38 8.19
C THR A 57 1.15 38.64 6.75
N LEU A 58 0.26 39.61 6.61
CA LEU A 58 -0.20 40.12 5.32
C LEU A 58 0.91 40.79 4.49
N ASP A 59 2.09 41.09 5.06
CA ASP A 59 3.24 41.62 4.32
C ASP A 59 4.21 40.55 3.83
N ASN A 60 4.00 39.28 4.15
CA ASN A 60 4.89 38.21 3.70
C ASN A 60 4.76 37.90 2.20
N ILE A 61 5.90 37.56 1.59
CA ILE A 61 6.01 37.14 0.19
C ILE A 61 5.99 35.61 0.12
N PHE A 62 5.32 35.08 -0.90
CA PHE A 62 5.22 33.65 -1.18
C PHE A 62 5.80 33.39 -2.57
N TRP A 63 6.49 32.26 -2.75
CA TRP A 63 6.68 31.69 -4.09
C TRP A 63 5.35 31.10 -4.53
N ILE A 64 4.73 31.66 -5.57
CA ILE A 64 3.36 31.27 -5.97
C ILE A 64 3.34 30.17 -7.04
N ALA A 65 4.52 29.70 -7.48
CA ALA A 65 4.68 28.57 -8.40
C ALA A 65 3.69 28.65 -9.59
N SER A 66 2.93 27.59 -9.84
CA SER A 66 1.97 27.49 -10.95
C SER A 66 0.84 28.54 -11.00
N CYS A 67 0.63 29.35 -9.95
CA CYS A 67 -0.22 30.54 -10.05
C CYS A 67 0.32 31.60 -11.03
N THR A 68 1.62 31.52 -11.37
CA THR A 68 2.30 32.33 -12.42
C THR A 68 1.66 32.14 -13.80
N LYS A 69 1.15 30.93 -14.10
CA LYS A 69 0.63 30.56 -15.42
C LYS A 69 -0.46 31.51 -15.93
N MET A 70 -1.35 31.94 -15.04
CA MET A 70 -2.40 32.91 -15.31
C MET A 70 -1.85 34.29 -15.74
N LEU A 71 -0.70 34.70 -15.19
CA LEU A 71 -0.04 35.96 -15.51
C LEU A 71 0.63 35.90 -16.89
N ALA A 72 1.36 34.80 -17.16
CA ALA A 72 1.91 34.52 -18.48
C ALA A 72 0.81 34.43 -19.56
N GLY A 73 -0.33 33.81 -19.23
CA GLY A 73 -1.53 33.78 -20.07
C GLY A 73 -2.06 35.18 -20.39
N ILE A 74 -2.18 36.07 -19.41
CA ILE A 74 -2.58 37.47 -19.63
C ILE A 74 -1.60 38.19 -20.57
N ALA A 75 -0.28 38.02 -20.38
CA ALA A 75 0.73 38.62 -21.25
C ALA A 75 0.68 38.10 -22.70
N CYS A 76 0.50 36.78 -22.87
CA CYS A 76 0.27 36.17 -24.18
C CYS A 76 -0.98 36.76 -24.84
N MET A 77 -2.09 36.87 -24.11
CA MET A 77 -3.34 37.41 -24.64
C MET A 77 -3.22 38.90 -24.98
N GLN A 78 -2.47 39.71 -24.22
CA GLN A 78 -2.18 41.11 -24.61
C GLN A 78 -1.44 41.22 -25.94
N LEU A 79 -0.58 40.26 -26.29
CA LEU A 79 0.09 40.19 -27.60
C LEU A 79 -0.79 39.60 -28.71
N VAL A 80 -1.75 38.72 -28.36
CA VAL A 80 -2.82 38.29 -29.28
C VAL A 80 -3.77 39.45 -29.61
N GLU A 81 -4.09 40.30 -28.63
CA GLU A 81 -4.87 41.54 -28.87
C GLU A 81 -4.17 42.53 -29.81
N GLN A 82 -2.83 42.48 -29.86
CA GLN A 82 -1.97 43.27 -30.74
C GLN A 82 -1.66 42.57 -32.08
N GLU A 83 -2.27 41.41 -32.35
CA GLU A 83 -2.03 40.56 -33.55
C GLU A 83 -0.56 40.07 -33.70
N LYS A 84 0.27 40.25 -32.68
CA LYS A 84 1.70 39.85 -32.65
C LYS A 84 1.88 38.38 -32.27
N LEU A 85 0.95 37.84 -31.49
CA LEU A 85 0.80 36.41 -31.24
C LEU A 85 -0.52 35.94 -31.84
N LYS A 86 -0.61 34.65 -32.15
CA LYS A 86 -1.80 34.00 -32.72
C LYS A 86 -2.01 32.68 -31.99
N LEU A 87 -3.24 32.41 -31.55
CA LEU A 87 -3.54 31.20 -30.78
C LEU A 87 -3.40 29.91 -31.58
N ASP A 88 -3.84 29.91 -32.85
CA ASP A 88 -4.05 28.69 -33.62
C ASP A 88 -3.11 28.55 -34.84
N ASP A 89 -2.13 29.45 -34.96
CA ASP A 89 -1.14 29.46 -36.04
C ASP A 89 0.17 28.82 -35.57
N GLY A 90 0.35 27.56 -35.94
CA GLY A 90 1.53 26.77 -35.57
C GLY A 90 2.81 27.21 -36.30
N GLU A 91 2.71 27.69 -37.55
CA GLU A 91 3.88 28.22 -38.26
C GLU A 91 4.38 29.50 -37.58
N HIS A 92 3.48 30.42 -37.22
CA HIS A 92 3.81 31.63 -36.46
C HIS A 92 4.45 31.29 -35.11
N THR A 93 3.89 30.31 -34.38
CA THR A 93 4.41 29.86 -33.09
C THR A 93 5.82 29.29 -33.22
N GLU A 94 6.04 28.33 -34.13
CA GLU A 94 7.34 27.68 -34.35
C GLU A 94 8.34 28.53 -35.16
N ASN A 95 7.93 29.69 -35.71
CA ASN A 95 8.85 30.69 -36.26
C ASN A 95 9.38 31.65 -35.19
N ILE A 96 8.63 31.87 -34.10
CA ILE A 96 9.12 32.58 -32.90
C ILE A 96 9.95 31.64 -32.01
N LEU A 97 9.55 30.36 -31.96
CA LEU A 97 10.17 29.29 -31.17
C LEU A 97 10.72 28.19 -32.10
N PRO A 98 11.77 28.44 -32.90
CA PRO A 98 12.34 27.45 -33.83
C PRO A 98 12.80 26.16 -33.17
N GLU A 99 13.12 26.17 -31.88
CA GLU A 99 13.50 25.00 -31.09
C GLU A 99 12.37 23.96 -31.02
N LEU A 100 11.10 24.40 -31.04
CA LEU A 100 9.94 23.52 -31.06
C LEU A 100 9.92 22.61 -32.29
N LYS A 101 10.48 23.05 -33.44
CA LYS A 101 10.52 22.29 -34.70
C LYS A 101 11.31 20.99 -34.58
N SER A 102 12.36 21.01 -33.75
CA SER A 102 13.27 19.89 -33.51
C SER A 102 12.82 18.92 -32.42
N LEU A 103 11.74 19.23 -31.68
CA LEU A 103 11.27 18.37 -30.59
C LEU A 103 10.74 17.03 -31.10
N LYS A 104 11.05 15.98 -30.35
CA LYS A 104 10.61 14.60 -30.57
C LYS A 104 9.65 14.17 -29.47
N VAL A 105 8.82 13.17 -29.77
CA VAL A 105 7.93 12.51 -28.80
C VAL A 105 8.65 11.31 -28.20
N LEU A 106 8.88 11.36 -26.89
CA LEU A 106 9.36 10.26 -26.05
C LEU A 106 8.23 9.22 -25.88
N LYS A 107 8.49 7.95 -26.19
CA LYS A 107 7.52 6.86 -26.12
C LYS A 107 7.55 6.11 -24.78
N PRO A 108 6.53 5.29 -24.46
CA PRO A 108 6.54 4.42 -23.29
C PRO A 108 7.70 3.41 -23.22
N ASP A 109 8.29 3.06 -24.37
CA ASP A 109 9.48 2.20 -24.49
C ASP A 109 10.82 2.96 -24.39
N GLY A 110 10.78 4.25 -24.06
CA GLY A 110 11.96 5.13 -24.00
C GLY A 110 12.50 5.59 -25.36
N THR A 111 11.94 5.12 -26.48
CA THR A 111 12.37 5.53 -27.82
C THR A 111 11.76 6.87 -28.24
N PHE A 112 12.19 7.41 -29.38
CA PHE A 112 11.72 8.67 -29.93
C PHE A 112 11.02 8.51 -31.28
N GLU A 113 9.96 9.27 -31.51
CA GLU A 113 9.46 9.58 -32.86
C GLU A 113 9.42 11.08 -33.14
N ASP A 114 9.43 11.42 -34.43
CA ASP A 114 9.31 12.81 -34.88
C ASP A 114 7.92 13.38 -34.66
N LYS A 115 7.87 14.68 -34.35
CA LYS A 115 6.66 15.46 -34.17
C LYS A 115 5.92 15.65 -35.51
N LYS A 116 4.68 15.19 -35.59
CA LYS A 116 3.83 15.15 -36.81
C LYS A 116 3.06 16.45 -37.04
N ASN A 117 2.66 17.12 -35.95
CA ASN A 117 1.84 18.33 -35.97
C ASN A 117 2.66 19.58 -35.57
N LEU A 118 2.20 20.77 -35.94
CA LEU A 118 2.77 22.02 -35.42
C LEU A 118 2.16 22.34 -34.05
N ILE A 119 2.99 22.78 -33.10
CA ILE A 119 2.58 23.28 -31.79
C ILE A 119 2.04 24.70 -31.97
N THR A 120 0.83 24.96 -31.48
CA THR A 120 0.25 26.31 -31.47
C THR A 120 0.33 26.94 -30.08
N LEU A 121 0.28 28.27 -30.01
CA LEU A 121 0.21 28.98 -28.73
C LEU A 121 -0.99 28.53 -27.88
N ARG A 122 -2.14 28.16 -28.49
CA ARG A 122 -3.26 27.57 -27.74
C ARG A 122 -2.81 26.29 -27.04
N MET A 123 -2.20 25.36 -27.77
CA MET A 123 -1.73 24.08 -27.20
C MET A 123 -0.77 24.27 -26.02
N LEU A 124 0.08 25.31 -26.07
CA LEU A 124 0.97 25.70 -24.98
C LEU A 124 0.19 26.19 -23.74
N LEU A 125 -0.83 27.05 -23.94
CA LEU A 125 -1.69 27.59 -22.86
C LEU A 125 -2.75 26.60 -22.34
N THR A 126 -3.02 25.52 -23.08
CA THR A 126 -4.05 24.51 -22.77
C THR A 126 -3.51 23.15 -22.38
N HIS A 127 -2.20 22.97 -22.22
CA HIS A 127 -1.56 21.70 -21.85
C HIS A 127 -1.83 20.54 -22.83
N THR A 128 -2.03 20.87 -24.12
CA THR A 128 -2.25 19.88 -25.20
C THR A 128 -1.11 19.84 -26.23
N ALA A 129 0.02 20.52 -25.95
CA ALA A 129 1.21 20.49 -26.79
C ALA A 129 2.06 19.21 -26.65
N GLY A 130 1.94 18.49 -25.53
CA GLY A 130 2.70 17.28 -25.23
C GLY A 130 3.77 17.41 -24.14
N PHE A 131 4.05 18.61 -23.62
CA PHE A 131 4.97 18.79 -22.48
C PHE A 131 4.37 18.27 -21.16
N GLY A 132 5.21 17.69 -20.29
CA GLY A 132 4.85 17.30 -18.92
C GLY A 132 5.73 17.95 -17.84
N TYR A 133 5.64 17.43 -16.63
CA TYR A 133 6.55 17.69 -15.50
C TYR A 133 7.03 16.36 -14.91
N THR A 134 8.30 16.28 -14.53
CA THR A 134 8.94 15.08 -13.97
C THR A 134 8.36 14.65 -12.62
N PHE A 135 7.75 15.57 -11.87
CA PHE A 135 7.08 15.23 -10.60
C PHE A 135 5.68 14.61 -10.78
N PHE A 136 5.10 14.68 -11.98
CA PHE A 136 3.80 14.08 -12.34
C PHE A 136 3.88 12.98 -13.40
N ASN A 137 4.98 12.85 -14.15
CA ASN A 137 5.12 11.82 -15.19
C ASN A 137 6.39 11.00 -15.00
N GLU A 138 6.23 9.71 -14.64
CA GLU A 138 7.34 8.80 -14.35
C GLU A 138 8.24 8.55 -15.57
N ARG A 139 7.67 8.40 -16.76
CA ARG A 139 8.44 8.30 -18.02
C ARG A 139 9.29 9.56 -18.25
N LEU A 140 8.79 10.75 -17.90
CA LEU A 140 9.58 11.98 -18.03
C LEU A 140 10.67 12.07 -16.96
N ARG A 141 10.37 11.70 -15.71
CA ARG A 141 11.36 11.57 -14.62
C ARG A 141 12.50 10.63 -15.02
N ASP A 142 12.17 9.41 -15.44
CA ASP A 142 13.15 8.37 -15.70
C ASP A 142 14.00 8.69 -16.93
N TRP A 143 13.43 9.40 -17.92
CA TRP A 143 14.21 9.98 -19.02
C TRP A 143 15.21 11.07 -18.57
N THR A 144 14.92 11.81 -17.49
CA THR A 144 15.87 12.78 -16.94
C THR A 144 16.98 12.16 -16.08
N HIS A 145 16.93 10.85 -15.79
CA HIS A 145 18.05 10.14 -15.17
C HIS A 145 19.10 9.77 -16.23
N PRO A 146 20.42 9.96 -16.00
CA PRO A 146 21.08 10.53 -14.82
C PRO A 146 21.33 12.05 -14.91
N ALA A 147 20.83 12.73 -15.96
CA ALA A 147 21.11 14.14 -16.23
C ALA A 147 20.63 15.11 -15.13
N GLY A 148 19.60 14.73 -14.36
CA GLY A 148 19.16 15.47 -13.17
C GLY A 148 18.42 16.79 -13.46
N VAL A 149 17.74 16.88 -14.61
CA VAL A 149 16.99 18.06 -15.06
C VAL A 149 16.01 18.53 -13.98
N ASP A 150 16.07 19.83 -13.65
CA ASP A 150 15.27 20.47 -12.61
C ASP A 150 14.47 21.65 -13.21
N GLU A 151 13.15 21.52 -13.26
CA GLU A 151 12.26 22.53 -13.83
C GLU A 151 12.20 23.83 -13.03
N PHE A 152 12.79 23.86 -11.82
CA PHE A 152 12.82 25.00 -10.92
C PHE A 152 14.24 25.59 -10.76
N SER A 153 15.23 25.06 -11.48
CA SER A 153 16.65 25.48 -11.42
C SER A 153 16.86 26.98 -11.69
N GLY A 154 15.92 27.61 -12.40
CA GLY A 154 16.01 28.97 -12.90
C GLY A 154 16.84 29.11 -14.17
N ARG A 155 17.12 28.00 -14.87
CA ARG A 155 17.81 27.96 -16.16
C ARG A 155 16.80 27.75 -17.31
N ILE A 156 17.18 28.17 -18.52
CA ILE A 156 16.32 27.97 -19.71
C ILE A 156 16.60 26.59 -20.33
N GLU A 157 17.82 26.10 -20.19
CA GLU A 157 18.32 24.82 -20.68
C GLU A 157 17.45 23.65 -20.20
N ASP A 158 17.16 23.59 -18.90
CA ASP A 158 16.32 22.56 -18.27
C ASP A 158 14.86 22.55 -18.77
N ILE A 159 14.38 23.64 -19.37
CA ILE A 159 13.03 23.77 -19.90
C ILE A 159 12.98 23.41 -21.39
N ILE A 160 13.99 23.84 -22.16
CA ILE A 160 14.04 23.59 -23.61
C ILE A 160 14.55 22.20 -23.98
N SER A 161 15.18 21.48 -23.04
CA SER A 161 15.62 20.09 -23.22
C SER A 161 14.49 19.05 -23.23
N PHE A 162 13.31 19.39 -22.72
CA PHE A 162 12.25 18.39 -22.53
C PHE A 162 11.65 17.87 -23.85
N PRO A 163 11.49 16.54 -24.01
CA PRO A 163 10.73 15.97 -25.10
C PRO A 163 9.22 16.10 -24.85
N LEU A 164 8.45 15.83 -25.91
CA LEU A 164 7.00 15.68 -25.81
C LEU A 164 6.65 14.27 -25.34
N LEU A 165 5.52 14.10 -24.66
CA LEU A 165 5.00 12.83 -24.14
C LEU A 165 3.89 12.23 -25.02
N PHE A 166 3.35 13.02 -25.94
CA PHE A 166 2.45 12.62 -27.03
C PHE A 166 2.54 13.64 -28.19
N GLN A 167 1.88 13.36 -29.32
CA GLN A 167 1.86 14.24 -30.50
C GLN A 167 0.99 15.49 -30.29
N PRO A 168 1.41 16.71 -30.70
CA PRO A 168 0.68 17.94 -30.40
C PRO A 168 -0.79 17.89 -30.85
N GLY A 169 -1.69 18.17 -29.90
CA GLY A 169 -3.14 18.14 -30.11
C GLY A 169 -3.83 16.78 -29.94
N GLU A 170 -3.10 15.68 -29.69
CA GLU A 170 -3.66 14.33 -29.55
C GLU A 170 -3.96 13.92 -28.09
N GLY A 171 -3.47 14.66 -27.09
CA GLY A 171 -3.71 14.41 -25.67
C GLY A 171 -3.72 15.67 -24.80
N TRP A 172 -3.77 15.48 -23.48
CA TRP A 172 -3.61 16.50 -22.45
C TRP A 172 -2.63 15.99 -21.38
N GLU A 173 -1.65 16.80 -20.96
CA GLU A 173 -0.67 16.48 -19.90
C GLU A 173 -0.16 17.77 -19.27
N TYR A 174 -0.01 17.80 -17.95
CA TYR A 174 0.37 19.01 -17.23
C TYR A 174 1.88 19.23 -17.23
N GLY A 175 2.33 20.35 -17.82
CA GLY A 175 3.75 20.54 -18.13
C GLY A 175 4.21 21.95 -18.48
N THR A 176 5.48 22.06 -18.86
CA THR A 176 6.24 23.29 -19.16
C THR A 176 5.77 24.11 -20.39
N GLY A 177 4.64 23.77 -21.02
CA GLY A 177 4.14 24.48 -22.20
C GLY A 177 3.93 25.99 -21.99
N ILE A 178 3.60 26.42 -20.78
CA ILE A 178 3.39 27.85 -20.46
C ILE A 178 4.72 28.60 -20.25
N ASP A 179 5.82 27.89 -19.98
CA ASP A 179 7.17 28.47 -20.00
C ASP A 179 7.59 28.84 -21.43
N TRP A 180 7.31 27.98 -22.41
CA TRP A 180 7.46 28.28 -23.83
C TRP A 180 6.58 29.45 -24.29
N ALA A 181 5.34 29.54 -23.79
CA ALA A 181 4.48 30.70 -24.04
C ALA A 181 5.10 31.99 -23.47
N GLY A 182 5.76 31.90 -22.31
CA GLY A 182 6.60 32.96 -21.75
C GLY A 182 7.72 33.41 -22.69
N ILE A 183 8.54 32.47 -23.17
CA ILE A 183 9.62 32.75 -24.14
C ILE A 183 9.09 33.42 -25.41
N ALA A 184 7.87 33.08 -25.87
CA ALA A 184 7.23 33.74 -27.00
C ALA A 184 6.87 35.21 -26.71
N VAL A 185 6.41 35.53 -25.49
CA VAL A 185 6.19 36.93 -25.05
C VAL A 185 7.51 37.72 -25.10
N GLU A 186 8.61 37.13 -24.64
CA GLU A 186 9.91 37.79 -24.60
C GLU A 186 10.42 38.13 -26.00
N ARG A 187 10.49 37.13 -26.88
CA ARG A 187 10.98 37.28 -28.26
C ARG A 187 10.14 38.25 -29.11
N VAL A 188 8.84 38.32 -28.85
CA VAL A 188 7.90 39.21 -29.59
C VAL A 188 7.84 40.63 -29.02
N SER A 189 8.16 40.82 -27.73
CA SER A 189 8.11 42.14 -27.09
C SER A 189 9.47 42.84 -26.97
N GLY A 190 10.58 42.09 -26.97
CA GLY A 190 11.92 42.61 -26.68
C GLY A 190 12.14 42.98 -25.22
N LEU A 191 11.29 42.45 -24.31
CA LEU A 191 11.39 42.60 -22.85
C LEU A 191 11.50 41.22 -22.22
N SER A 192 12.04 41.10 -21.00
CA SER A 192 11.87 39.89 -20.21
C SER A 192 10.39 39.70 -19.84
N LEU A 193 9.97 38.46 -19.54
CA LEU A 193 8.59 38.19 -19.14
C LEU A 193 8.26 38.91 -17.83
N ASN A 194 9.24 39.04 -16.93
CA ASN A 194 9.13 39.87 -15.74
C ASN A 194 8.83 41.33 -16.10
N ASP A 195 9.67 41.97 -16.91
CA ASP A 195 9.54 43.40 -17.24
C ASP A 195 8.27 43.69 -18.06
N TYR A 196 7.85 42.74 -18.91
CA TYR A 196 6.57 42.80 -19.59
C TYR A 196 5.42 42.81 -18.58
N LEU A 197 5.41 41.89 -17.61
CA LEU A 197 4.39 41.83 -16.57
C LEU A 197 4.40 43.08 -15.68
N GLN A 198 5.58 43.56 -15.25
CA GLN A 198 5.72 44.81 -14.48
C GLN A 198 5.03 45.97 -15.18
N LYS A 199 5.34 46.17 -16.46
CA LYS A 199 4.93 47.34 -17.26
C LYS A 199 3.51 47.25 -17.80
N HIS A 200 3.07 46.08 -18.26
CA HIS A 200 1.83 45.92 -19.02
C HIS A 200 0.68 45.27 -18.21
N VAL A 201 0.97 44.67 -17.04
CA VAL A 201 -0.05 44.07 -16.17
C VAL A 201 -0.04 44.67 -14.76
N PHE A 202 1.13 44.78 -14.11
CA PHE A 202 1.22 45.18 -12.70
C PHE A 202 1.08 46.70 -12.51
N GLN A 203 1.82 47.51 -13.27
CA GLN A 203 1.73 48.97 -13.20
C GLN A 203 0.31 49.51 -13.49
N PRO A 204 -0.45 49.03 -14.51
CA PRO A 204 -1.85 49.43 -14.70
C PRO A 204 -2.79 49.11 -13.53
N LEU A 205 -2.47 48.07 -12.75
CA LEU A 205 -3.24 47.62 -11.57
C LEU A 205 -2.74 48.19 -10.24
N GLY A 206 -1.65 48.96 -10.25
CA GLY A 206 -1.00 49.45 -9.03
C GLY A 206 -0.47 48.30 -8.15
N ILE A 207 0.07 47.26 -8.78
CA ILE A 207 0.80 46.16 -8.12
C ILE A 207 2.28 46.56 -8.00
N THR A 208 2.88 46.29 -6.85
CA THR A 208 4.31 46.56 -6.56
C THR A 208 5.05 45.32 -6.06
N ASN A 209 4.42 44.53 -5.17
CA ASN A 209 5.07 43.43 -4.46
C ASN A 209 4.85 42.09 -5.18
N MET A 210 5.16 42.06 -6.48
CA MET A 210 5.16 40.86 -7.34
C MET A 210 6.34 40.94 -8.31
N SER A 211 7.19 39.91 -8.34
CA SER A 211 8.36 39.86 -9.24
C SER A 211 8.85 38.42 -9.41
N MET A 212 9.42 38.10 -10.58
CA MET A 212 10.22 36.88 -10.77
C MET A 212 11.65 37.04 -10.26
N LEU A 213 12.08 38.29 -10.08
CA LEU A 213 13.35 38.70 -9.50
C LEU A 213 13.03 39.50 -8.22
N PRO A 214 12.72 38.83 -7.09
CA PRO A 214 12.35 39.52 -5.87
C PRO A 214 13.54 40.31 -5.34
N ASP A 215 13.31 41.58 -5.02
CA ASP A 215 14.32 42.48 -4.49
C ASP A 215 14.68 42.19 -3.02
N LYS A 216 15.58 43.00 -2.46
CA LYS A 216 16.06 42.85 -1.08
C LYS A 216 14.95 43.04 -0.03
N GLU A 217 13.93 43.86 -0.30
CA GLU A 217 12.75 43.99 0.57
C GLU A 217 11.83 42.77 0.46
N MET A 218 11.48 42.35 -0.76
CA MET A 218 10.66 41.14 -0.99
C MET A 218 11.30 39.90 -0.36
N ARG A 219 12.61 39.68 -0.55
CA ARG A 219 13.35 38.57 0.05
C ARG A 219 13.34 38.63 1.58
N SER A 220 13.52 39.82 2.17
CA SER A 220 13.46 39.98 3.64
C SER A 220 12.09 39.64 4.25
N LYS A 221 11.03 39.57 3.43
CA LYS A 221 9.64 39.22 3.81
C LYS A 221 9.21 37.82 3.32
N LEU A 222 10.05 37.08 2.61
CA LEU A 222 9.73 35.75 2.05
C LEU A 222 9.41 34.72 3.16
N ALA A 223 8.30 34.00 3.03
CA ALA A 223 7.94 32.88 3.90
C ALA A 223 8.90 31.68 3.72
N TYR A 224 9.09 30.88 4.77
CA TYR A 224 9.93 29.68 4.69
C TYR A 224 9.24 28.58 3.88
N MET A 225 10.00 27.79 3.12
CA MET A 225 9.49 26.60 2.44
C MET A 225 9.53 25.42 3.41
N HIS A 226 8.48 24.61 3.41
CA HIS A 226 8.33 23.48 4.33
C HIS A 226 8.14 22.16 3.57
N GLN A 227 8.62 21.08 4.19
CA GLN A 227 8.24 19.72 3.87
C GLN A 227 7.34 19.19 5.00
N ARG A 228 6.25 18.51 4.66
CA ARG A 228 5.66 17.49 5.52
C ARG A 228 6.33 16.16 5.18
N ASP A 229 6.96 15.55 6.16
CA ASP A 229 7.52 14.20 6.03
C ASP A 229 6.43 13.14 6.25
N GLN A 230 6.73 11.87 5.94
CA GLN A 230 5.73 10.79 5.97
C GLN A 230 5.07 10.58 7.35
N ASP A 231 5.76 10.91 8.44
CA ASP A 231 5.23 10.83 9.80
C ASP A 231 4.27 11.98 10.17
N GLY A 232 3.99 12.88 9.22
CA GLY A 232 3.11 14.03 9.38
C GLY A 232 3.78 15.28 9.96
N LYS A 233 5.02 15.18 10.46
CA LYS A 233 5.78 16.31 11.01
C LYS A 233 6.22 17.27 9.90
N LEU A 234 6.45 18.52 10.30
CA LEU A 234 6.88 19.60 9.43
C LEU A 234 8.36 19.92 9.66
N ARG A 235 9.12 20.15 8.58
CA ARG A 235 10.48 20.71 8.62
C ARG A 235 10.67 21.80 7.58
N ILE A 236 11.66 22.67 7.78
CA ILE A 236 12.08 23.64 6.76
C ILE A 236 12.86 22.90 5.67
N ARG A 237 12.64 23.28 4.40
CA ARG A 237 13.51 22.94 3.26
C ARG A 237 13.88 24.20 2.49
N ASP A 238 14.84 24.08 1.57
CA ASP A 238 15.13 25.14 0.62
C ASP A 238 13.96 25.35 -0.36
N HIS A 239 13.75 26.60 -0.79
CA HIS A 239 12.86 26.95 -1.90
C HIS A 239 13.37 26.31 -3.20
N LEU A 240 12.48 25.70 -3.99
CA LEU A 240 12.82 25.08 -5.27
C LEU A 240 13.37 26.10 -6.27
N GLN A 241 12.66 27.22 -6.45
CA GLN A 241 13.07 28.33 -7.33
C GLN A 241 14.22 29.16 -6.71
N ARG A 242 15.36 28.52 -6.42
CA ARG A 242 16.44 29.07 -5.60
C ARG A 242 17.22 30.19 -6.29
N LEU A 243 17.50 30.07 -7.58
CA LEU A 243 18.38 31.00 -8.30
C LEU A 243 18.00 32.49 -8.15
N PRO A 244 16.74 32.93 -8.38
CA PRO A 244 16.32 34.33 -8.18
C PRO A 244 16.39 34.84 -6.73
N LEU A 245 16.63 33.97 -5.74
CA LEU A 245 16.79 34.32 -4.33
C LEU A 245 18.25 34.54 -3.92
N VAL A 246 19.21 33.96 -4.65
CA VAL A 246 20.65 33.96 -4.29
C VAL A 246 21.51 34.90 -5.12
N ILE A 247 21.10 35.26 -6.35
CA ILE A 247 21.77 36.30 -7.15
C ILE A 247 21.64 37.71 -6.53
N ASP A 248 22.56 38.64 -6.81
CA ASP A 248 22.36 40.05 -6.50
C ASP A 248 21.36 40.68 -7.50
N PRO A 249 20.15 41.11 -7.09
CA PRO A 249 19.16 41.67 -8.02
C PRO A 249 19.58 43.01 -8.61
N ASP A 250 20.54 43.71 -8.00
CA ASP A 250 21.12 44.94 -8.55
C ASP A 250 22.17 44.66 -9.65
N ASN A 251 22.72 43.43 -9.71
CA ASN A 251 23.63 43.02 -10.77
C ASN A 251 22.86 42.57 -12.03
N LYS A 252 22.79 43.46 -13.02
CA LYS A 252 22.12 43.21 -14.31
C LYS A 252 22.59 41.95 -15.04
N ALA A 253 23.85 41.53 -14.88
CA ALA A 253 24.37 40.33 -15.55
C ALA A 253 23.85 39.04 -14.89
N GLU A 254 23.77 39.01 -13.56
CA GLU A 254 23.17 37.90 -12.83
C GLU A 254 21.64 37.88 -13.01
N ALA A 255 20.98 39.04 -12.89
CA ALA A 255 19.54 39.18 -13.11
C ALA A 255 19.09 38.70 -14.50
N ALA A 256 19.87 38.99 -15.55
CA ALA A 256 19.61 38.53 -16.91
C ALA A 256 20.01 37.05 -17.16
N SER A 257 20.65 36.38 -16.20
CA SER A 257 20.98 34.94 -16.30
C SER A 257 19.90 34.02 -15.73
N VAL A 258 18.89 34.58 -15.05
CA VAL A 258 17.77 33.82 -14.48
C VAL A 258 16.64 33.71 -15.49
N PHE A 259 16.25 32.49 -15.83
CA PHE A 259 15.10 32.24 -16.70
C PHE A 259 13.80 32.70 -16.04
N ASN A 260 13.07 33.58 -16.73
CA ASN A 260 11.78 34.11 -16.28
C ASN A 260 10.64 33.13 -16.60
N SER A 261 10.63 32.01 -15.88
CA SER A 261 9.63 30.93 -15.99
C SER A 261 8.18 31.44 -15.94
N GLY A 262 7.48 31.35 -17.08
CA GLY A 262 6.04 31.60 -17.16
C GLY A 262 5.19 30.52 -16.48
N GLY A 263 5.76 29.32 -16.28
CA GLY A 263 5.13 28.21 -15.60
C GLY A 263 5.18 28.32 -14.06
N ALA A 264 6.23 28.90 -13.47
CA ALA A 264 6.44 28.85 -12.02
C ALA A 264 7.19 30.04 -11.38
N GLY A 265 7.76 30.96 -12.16
CA GLY A 265 8.80 31.88 -11.68
C GLY A 265 8.39 33.03 -10.73
N MET A 266 7.11 33.26 -10.45
CA MET A 266 6.65 34.45 -9.70
C MET A 266 6.74 34.31 -8.17
N PHE A 267 7.22 35.36 -7.51
CA PHE A 267 7.07 35.61 -6.08
C PHE A 267 6.09 36.77 -5.86
N ALA A 268 5.19 36.66 -4.89
CA ALA A 268 4.10 37.63 -4.69
C ALA A 268 3.67 37.80 -3.23
N GLN A 269 3.22 39.01 -2.89
CA GLN A 269 2.34 39.25 -1.74
C GLN A 269 0.88 38.89 -2.13
N PRO A 270 0.15 38.06 -1.36
CA PRO A 270 -1.16 37.51 -1.76
C PRO A 270 -2.21 38.54 -2.18
N GLN A 271 -2.30 39.69 -1.50
CA GLN A 271 -3.27 40.76 -1.80
C GLN A 271 -3.03 41.40 -3.17
N GLN A 272 -1.79 41.35 -3.68
CA GLN A 272 -1.45 41.85 -5.01
C GLN A 272 -2.01 40.91 -6.09
N TYR A 273 -1.95 39.59 -5.87
CA TYR A 273 -2.62 38.60 -6.70
C TYR A 273 -4.16 38.78 -6.66
N GLY A 274 -4.70 39.14 -5.49
CA GLY A 274 -6.09 39.57 -5.32
C GLY A 274 -6.51 40.71 -6.26
N LYS A 275 -5.61 41.65 -6.62
CA LYS A 275 -5.89 42.68 -7.64
C LYS A 275 -6.04 42.10 -9.05
N ILE A 276 -5.30 41.04 -9.39
CA ILE A 276 -5.45 40.31 -10.66
C ILE A 276 -6.80 39.59 -10.68
N LEU A 277 -7.15 38.86 -9.61
CA LEU A 277 -8.46 38.20 -9.48
C LEU A 277 -9.62 39.20 -9.59
N THR A 278 -9.50 40.37 -8.97
CA THR A 278 -10.45 41.48 -9.07
C THR A 278 -10.61 41.97 -10.53
N MET A 279 -9.52 42.00 -11.30
CA MET A 279 -9.53 42.40 -12.72
C MET A 279 -10.21 41.33 -13.59
N LEU A 280 -10.02 40.03 -13.31
CA LEU A 280 -10.72 38.94 -14.01
C LEU A 280 -12.24 38.97 -13.76
N LEU A 281 -12.67 39.18 -12.50
CA LEU A 281 -14.09 39.35 -12.16
C LEU A 281 -14.74 40.46 -13.00
N ASN A 282 -14.01 41.56 -13.22
CA ASN A 282 -14.44 42.73 -13.99
C ASN A 282 -14.04 42.69 -15.47
N GLY A 283 -13.80 41.50 -16.03
CA GLY A 283 -13.67 41.31 -17.48
C GLY A 283 -12.54 42.15 -18.10
N GLY A 284 -11.39 42.20 -17.44
CA GLY A 284 -10.19 42.84 -17.97
C GLY A 284 -9.94 44.27 -17.47
N ALA A 285 -10.85 44.84 -16.68
CA ALA A 285 -10.76 46.20 -16.17
C ALA A 285 -10.44 46.25 -14.66
N CYS A 286 -9.63 47.22 -14.23
CA CYS A 286 -9.41 47.50 -12.82
C CYS A 286 -10.51 48.43 -12.28
N PRO A 287 -11.27 48.04 -11.24
CA PRO A 287 -12.29 48.91 -10.64
C PRO A 287 -11.69 50.11 -9.89
N LYS A 288 -10.41 50.05 -9.49
CA LYS A 288 -9.74 51.11 -8.71
C LYS A 288 -8.98 52.13 -9.56
N THR A 289 -8.33 51.71 -10.66
CA THR A 289 -7.58 52.62 -11.54
C THR A 289 -8.33 52.98 -12.82
N GLY A 290 -9.40 52.26 -13.17
CA GLY A 290 -10.10 52.37 -14.46
C GLY A 290 -9.30 51.79 -15.65
N ASN A 291 -8.03 51.42 -15.47
CA ASN A 291 -7.19 50.87 -16.52
C ASN A 291 -7.71 49.49 -16.97
N ARG A 292 -7.64 49.25 -18.28
CA ARG A 292 -7.97 47.98 -18.90
C ARG A 292 -6.70 47.22 -19.27
N VAL A 293 -6.57 46.00 -18.75
CA VAL A 293 -5.44 45.09 -19.00
C VAL A 293 -5.71 44.20 -20.22
N LEU A 294 -6.96 43.78 -20.43
CA LEU A 294 -7.44 43.00 -21.58
C LEU A 294 -8.86 43.45 -21.97
N ARG A 295 -9.32 43.23 -23.20
CA ARG A 295 -10.75 43.41 -23.56
C ARG A 295 -11.65 42.37 -22.89
N GLN A 296 -12.93 42.71 -22.80
CA GLN A 296 -13.97 41.86 -22.20
C GLN A 296 -14.06 40.53 -22.94
N GLU A 297 -14.13 40.61 -24.27
CA GLU A 297 -14.21 39.51 -25.22
C GLU A 297 -12.99 38.58 -25.13
N THR A 298 -11.82 39.13 -24.81
CA THR A 298 -10.58 38.37 -24.63
C THR A 298 -10.56 37.64 -23.28
N ILE A 299 -11.10 38.22 -22.21
CA ILE A 299 -11.34 37.49 -20.94
C ILE A 299 -12.41 36.41 -21.12
N ASP A 300 -13.48 36.68 -21.88
CA ASP A 300 -14.50 35.68 -22.18
C ASP A 300 -13.93 34.49 -22.99
N LEU A 301 -13.00 34.76 -23.92
CA LEU A 301 -12.23 33.72 -24.59
C LEU A 301 -11.33 32.93 -23.63
N MET A 302 -10.64 33.59 -22.69
CA MET A 302 -9.84 32.88 -21.66
C MET A 302 -10.71 31.98 -20.77
N PHE A 303 -11.97 32.36 -20.52
CA PHE A 303 -12.95 31.58 -19.75
C PHE A 303 -13.71 30.52 -20.59
N SER A 304 -13.42 30.38 -21.88
CA SER A 304 -14.05 29.37 -22.75
C SER A 304 -13.28 28.05 -22.76
N ASN A 305 -13.98 26.91 -22.80
CA ASN A 305 -13.32 25.60 -22.82
C ASN A 305 -12.56 25.39 -24.14
N SER A 306 -11.24 25.31 -24.05
CA SER A 306 -10.35 25.09 -25.19
C SER A 306 -9.90 23.62 -25.34
N VAL A 307 -10.40 22.71 -24.49
CA VAL A 307 -10.04 21.27 -24.48
C VAL A 307 -11.26 20.34 -24.56
N GLU A 308 -12.34 20.75 -25.24
CA GLU A 308 -13.60 19.99 -25.38
C GLU A 308 -13.44 18.53 -25.85
N LYS A 309 -12.34 18.22 -26.56
CA LYS A 309 -11.97 16.86 -26.98
C LYS A 309 -11.58 15.93 -25.83
N PHE A 310 -11.20 16.48 -24.67
CA PHE A 310 -10.66 15.76 -23.53
C PHE A 310 -11.53 15.98 -22.26
N PRO A 311 -12.84 15.70 -22.29
CA PRO A 311 -13.79 16.08 -21.22
C PRO A 311 -13.57 15.39 -19.86
N ASN A 312 -12.60 14.49 -19.79
CA ASN A 312 -12.19 13.71 -18.61
C ASN A 312 -10.68 13.84 -18.32
N PHE A 313 -10.00 14.89 -18.80
CA PHE A 313 -8.54 15.04 -18.57
C PHE A 313 -8.18 15.07 -17.08
N SER A 314 -9.06 15.61 -16.24
CA SER A 314 -8.81 15.79 -14.80
C SER A 314 -9.14 14.54 -13.98
N ARG A 315 -9.94 13.61 -14.53
CA ARG A 315 -10.24 12.25 -14.02
C ARG A 315 -9.08 11.26 -14.21
N GLN A 316 -7.95 11.69 -14.76
CA GLN A 316 -6.77 10.84 -14.91
C GLN A 316 -5.94 10.90 -13.62
N VAL A 317 -5.57 9.73 -13.12
CA VAL A 317 -4.67 9.59 -11.97
C VAL A 317 -3.35 10.29 -12.27
N ILE A 318 -2.97 11.24 -11.42
CA ILE A 318 -1.66 11.90 -11.49
C ILE A 318 -0.74 11.22 -10.46
N PRO A 319 0.29 10.45 -10.90
CA PRO A 319 1.18 9.75 -9.99
C PRO A 319 2.13 10.70 -9.26
N ALA A 320 2.56 10.29 -8.07
CA ALA A 320 3.61 10.95 -7.30
C ALA A 320 5.00 10.59 -7.86
N ALA A 321 5.31 11.02 -9.08
CA ALA A 321 6.56 10.62 -9.73
C ALA A 321 7.80 11.14 -8.98
N LYS A 322 7.72 12.33 -8.35
CA LYS A 322 8.64 12.81 -7.30
C LYS A 322 7.85 13.03 -5.99
N PRO A 323 7.80 12.04 -5.07
CA PRO A 323 6.95 12.10 -3.87
C PRO A 323 7.26 13.22 -2.87
N ASP A 324 8.47 13.81 -2.89
CA ASP A 324 8.77 14.97 -2.05
C ASP A 324 8.11 16.26 -2.55
N LEU A 325 7.75 16.31 -3.85
CA LEU A 325 7.13 17.46 -4.50
C LEU A 325 5.61 17.34 -4.60
N THR A 326 5.04 16.13 -4.67
CA THR A 326 3.59 15.91 -4.76
C THR A 326 3.13 14.58 -4.20
N ASN A 327 1.95 14.60 -3.57
CA ASN A 327 1.16 13.41 -3.32
C ASN A 327 0.58 12.87 -4.63
N ARG A 328 0.14 11.60 -4.63
CA ARG A 328 -0.61 11.00 -5.74
C ARG A 328 -2.05 11.48 -5.68
N ILE A 329 -2.60 11.87 -6.83
CA ILE A 329 -3.93 12.46 -6.95
C ILE A 329 -4.78 11.49 -7.80
N GLU A 330 -5.91 11.03 -7.28
CA GLU A 330 -6.83 10.12 -8.00
C GLU A 330 -7.58 10.87 -9.11
N GLU A 331 -8.18 12.01 -8.76
CA GLU A 331 -8.80 12.96 -9.67
C GLU A 331 -8.43 14.40 -9.25
N LEU A 332 -8.06 15.23 -10.22
CA LEU A 332 -7.52 16.58 -10.00
C LEU A 332 -8.58 17.57 -9.45
N TYR A 333 -9.87 17.35 -9.73
CA TYR A 333 -10.97 18.05 -9.04
C TYR A 333 -12.31 17.30 -9.26
N GLU A 334 -12.73 16.52 -8.26
CA GLU A 334 -13.98 15.76 -8.26
C GLU A 334 -15.22 16.65 -8.26
N VAL A 335 -16.26 16.29 -9.02
CA VAL A 335 -17.54 17.02 -9.09
C VAL A 335 -18.72 16.04 -9.21
N GLU A 336 -19.71 16.18 -8.31
CA GLU A 336 -20.90 15.32 -8.26
C GLU A 336 -21.64 15.27 -9.61
N GLY A 337 -21.94 14.05 -10.08
CA GLY A 337 -22.68 13.81 -11.32
C GLY A 337 -21.82 13.84 -12.59
N ASP A 338 -20.50 13.76 -12.46
CA ASP A 338 -19.51 13.65 -13.53
C ASP A 338 -19.71 14.58 -14.74
N PRO A 339 -19.84 15.91 -14.53
CA PRO A 339 -19.92 16.84 -15.63
C PRO A 339 -18.63 16.86 -16.47
N PRO A 340 -18.70 17.17 -17.78
CA PRO A 340 -17.52 17.40 -18.60
C PRO A 340 -16.62 18.48 -17.99
N GLN A 341 -15.35 18.12 -17.81
CA GLN A 341 -14.30 19.01 -17.34
C GLN A 341 -13.79 19.90 -18.48
N GLY A 342 -13.25 21.07 -18.14
CA GLY A 342 -12.73 22.01 -19.12
C GLY A 342 -11.47 22.71 -18.67
N TRP A 343 -10.77 23.29 -19.65
CA TRP A 343 -9.59 24.11 -19.45
C TRP A 343 -9.76 25.38 -20.30
N GLY A 344 -9.60 26.54 -19.66
CA GLY A 344 -9.62 27.84 -20.30
C GLY A 344 -8.32 28.11 -21.04
N LEU A 345 -7.86 29.36 -21.03
CA LEU A 345 -6.46 29.68 -21.35
C LEU A 345 -5.71 29.86 -20.02
N THR A 346 -4.89 28.87 -19.67
CA THR A 346 -4.04 28.75 -18.46
C THR A 346 -4.69 28.37 -17.11
N PHE A 347 -5.96 27.97 -17.07
CA PHE A 347 -6.64 27.53 -15.83
C PHE A 347 -7.78 26.52 -16.08
N MET A 348 -8.19 25.79 -15.04
CA MET A 348 -9.26 24.80 -15.10
C MET A 348 -10.65 25.45 -14.96
N LEU A 349 -11.64 24.92 -15.67
CA LEU A 349 -13.07 25.22 -15.55
C LEU A 349 -13.74 24.07 -14.78
N THR A 350 -14.24 24.31 -13.56
CA THR A 350 -14.69 23.20 -12.70
C THR A 350 -16.15 22.78 -12.87
N ASN A 351 -16.95 23.52 -13.63
CA ASN A 351 -18.37 23.17 -13.92
C ASN A 351 -19.26 22.99 -12.67
N GLY A 352 -18.82 23.53 -11.52
CA GLY A 352 -19.45 23.41 -10.21
C GLY A 352 -18.43 23.05 -9.12
N GLY A 353 -18.93 22.56 -7.98
CA GLY A 353 -18.15 22.07 -6.84
C GLY A 353 -19.01 22.00 -5.57
N PRO A 354 -18.66 21.16 -4.58
CA PRO A 354 -19.45 20.97 -3.35
C PRO A 354 -19.49 22.22 -2.45
N THR A 355 -18.54 23.14 -2.64
CA THR A 355 -18.40 24.38 -1.85
C THR A 355 -19.47 25.44 -2.16
N GLY A 356 -20.22 25.29 -3.27
CA GLY A 356 -21.26 26.24 -3.69
C GLY A 356 -20.84 27.25 -4.76
N ARG A 357 -19.61 27.14 -5.28
CA ARG A 357 -19.11 27.88 -6.45
C ARG A 357 -19.97 27.63 -7.71
N SER A 358 -20.08 28.62 -8.60
CA SER A 358 -20.88 28.51 -9.83
C SER A 358 -20.25 27.59 -10.87
N LYS A 359 -21.04 27.20 -11.89
CA LYS A 359 -20.54 26.42 -13.03
C LYS A 359 -19.54 27.17 -13.91
N SER A 360 -19.52 28.50 -13.83
CA SER A 360 -18.60 29.37 -14.56
C SER A 360 -17.26 29.59 -13.83
N THR A 361 -17.07 28.98 -12.66
CA THR A 361 -15.88 29.19 -11.83
C THR A 361 -14.64 28.59 -12.49
N VAL A 362 -13.59 29.41 -12.55
CA VAL A 362 -12.24 28.98 -12.92
C VAL A 362 -11.36 28.83 -11.67
N GLN A 363 -10.39 27.93 -11.72
CA GLN A 363 -9.39 27.76 -10.67
C GLN A 363 -8.02 27.40 -11.23
N TRP A 364 -6.97 27.65 -10.44
CA TRP A 364 -5.75 26.86 -10.53
C TRP A 364 -4.97 26.85 -9.20
N ALA A 365 -3.87 26.11 -9.16
CA ALA A 365 -3.05 25.88 -7.98
C ALA A 365 -1.57 26.27 -8.18
N GLY A 366 -0.83 26.32 -7.07
CA GLY A 366 0.63 26.43 -6.99
C GLY A 366 1.21 25.27 -6.18
N LEU A 367 2.35 24.73 -6.62
CA LEU A 367 2.94 23.48 -6.12
C LEU A 367 3.13 23.45 -4.60
N ALA A 368 3.56 24.56 -3.99
CA ALA A 368 3.72 24.68 -2.53
C ALA A 368 2.37 24.87 -1.79
N ASN A 369 1.34 24.12 -2.19
CA ASN A 369 -0.05 24.17 -1.76
C ASN A 369 -0.63 25.59 -1.70
N LEU A 370 -0.70 26.23 -2.87
CA LEU A 370 -1.51 27.44 -3.10
C LEU A 370 -2.73 27.10 -3.95
N TRP A 371 -3.88 27.69 -3.66
CA TRP A 371 -5.15 27.40 -4.36
C TRP A 371 -5.94 28.69 -4.60
N TRP A 372 -6.28 29.01 -5.85
CA TRP A 372 -7.07 30.20 -6.19
C TRP A 372 -8.26 29.87 -7.08
N TRP A 373 -9.33 30.66 -6.95
CA TRP A 373 -10.55 30.54 -7.75
C TRP A 373 -11.11 31.91 -8.12
N ALA A 374 -11.88 31.98 -9.20
CA ALA A 374 -12.66 33.17 -9.58
C ALA A 374 -14.02 32.79 -10.16
N ASP A 375 -15.09 33.17 -9.46
CA ASP A 375 -16.49 32.97 -9.85
C ASP A 375 -17.08 34.29 -10.36
N ARG A 376 -17.22 34.41 -11.68
CA ARG A 376 -17.76 35.60 -12.34
C ARG A 376 -19.28 35.75 -12.16
N GLU A 377 -20.01 34.66 -11.91
CA GLU A 377 -21.47 34.66 -11.71
C GLU A 377 -21.82 35.24 -10.34
N HIS A 378 -21.21 34.73 -9.27
CA HIS A 378 -21.36 35.30 -7.92
C HIS A 378 -20.54 36.60 -7.72
N GLY A 379 -19.52 36.83 -8.54
CA GLY A 379 -18.69 38.03 -8.49
C GLY A 379 -17.70 38.04 -7.32
N VAL A 380 -17.16 36.86 -6.97
CA VAL A 380 -16.24 36.63 -5.85
C VAL A 380 -15.07 35.76 -6.30
N ALA A 381 -13.89 36.00 -5.75
CA ALA A 381 -12.67 35.25 -6.05
C ALA A 381 -11.80 35.20 -4.78
N GLY A 382 -10.87 34.25 -4.72
CA GLY A 382 -9.97 34.14 -3.58
C GLY A 382 -8.70 33.35 -3.87
N ILE A 383 -7.76 33.42 -2.92
CA ILE A 383 -6.54 32.63 -2.91
C ILE A 383 -6.17 32.22 -1.48
N VAL A 384 -5.79 30.95 -1.32
CA VAL A 384 -5.10 30.37 -0.16
C VAL A 384 -3.62 30.26 -0.50
N CYS A 385 -2.76 30.82 0.35
CA CYS A 385 -1.31 30.78 0.18
C CYS A 385 -0.65 30.08 1.38
N THR A 386 -0.06 28.90 1.14
CA THR A 386 0.91 28.28 2.05
C THR A 386 2.28 28.19 1.36
N GLN A 387 3.29 27.65 2.05
CA GLN A 387 4.59 27.27 1.47
C GLN A 387 4.95 25.87 1.97
N LEU A 388 4.15 24.89 1.56
CA LEU A 388 4.24 23.51 2.03
C LEU A 388 4.27 22.53 0.86
N LEU A 389 5.21 21.58 0.90
CA LEU A 389 5.29 20.40 0.06
C LEU A 389 5.11 19.14 0.92
N PRO A 390 4.65 17.99 0.36
CA PRO A 390 4.29 17.78 -1.05
C PRO A 390 2.96 18.46 -1.43
N PHE A 391 2.78 18.75 -2.73
CA PHE A 391 1.53 19.24 -3.31
C PHE A 391 0.35 18.27 -3.05
N ALA A 392 -0.87 18.81 -3.02
CA ALA A 392 -2.09 18.14 -2.56
C ALA A 392 -1.98 17.67 -1.10
N ASP A 393 -1.55 18.57 -0.20
CA ASP A 393 -1.58 18.35 1.24
C ASP A 393 -3.02 18.38 1.75
N SER A 394 -3.44 17.32 2.46
CA SER A 394 -4.84 17.17 2.91
C SER A 394 -5.29 18.30 3.84
N LYS A 395 -4.44 18.75 4.77
CA LYS A 395 -4.81 19.83 5.70
C LYS A 395 -4.98 21.17 4.97
N VAL A 396 -4.24 21.43 3.89
CA VAL A 396 -4.43 22.63 3.06
C VAL A 396 -5.66 22.50 2.15
N LEU A 397 -5.96 21.30 1.64
CA LEU A 397 -7.19 21.02 0.88
C LEU A 397 -8.45 21.19 1.74
N ASP A 398 -8.43 20.70 2.99
CA ASP A 398 -9.51 20.89 3.97
C ASP A 398 -9.70 22.38 4.27
N LEU A 399 -8.61 23.11 4.61
CA LEU A 399 -8.64 24.56 4.84
C LEU A 399 -9.25 25.33 3.66
N TRP A 400 -8.82 25.02 2.43
CA TRP A 400 -9.33 25.67 1.22
C TRP A 400 -10.82 25.38 1.02
N THR A 401 -11.23 24.13 1.19
CA THR A 401 -12.63 23.68 1.05
C THR A 401 -13.53 24.37 2.07
N ASP A 402 -13.14 24.41 3.35
CA ASP A 402 -13.95 25.03 4.42
C ASP A 402 -14.04 26.55 4.25
N VAL A 403 -12.93 27.21 3.94
CA VAL A 403 -12.89 28.66 3.69
C VAL A 403 -13.76 29.03 2.49
N GLU A 404 -13.60 28.35 1.35
CA GLU A 404 -14.42 28.60 0.16
C GLU A 404 -15.91 28.33 0.46
N THR A 405 -16.23 27.22 1.12
CA THR A 405 -17.62 26.89 1.47
C THR A 405 -18.21 27.94 2.41
N GLU A 406 -17.49 28.45 3.40
CA GLU A 406 -17.99 29.53 4.28
C GLU A 406 -18.17 30.86 3.53
N ILE A 407 -17.41 31.13 2.47
CA ILE A 407 -17.60 32.31 1.60
C ILE A 407 -18.87 32.19 0.74
N TYR A 408 -19.20 31.00 0.22
CA TYR A 408 -20.45 30.78 -0.54
C TYR A 408 -21.67 30.44 0.32
N LYS A 409 -21.51 30.13 1.62
CA LYS A 409 -22.61 30.01 2.60
C LYS A 409 -23.29 31.37 2.76
N LYS A 410 -24.25 31.63 1.87
CA LYS A 410 -25.10 32.83 1.83
C LYS A 410 -25.55 33.21 3.23
N SER A 411 -25.10 34.38 3.71
CA SER A 411 -25.63 35.06 4.90
C SER A 411 -27.15 34.96 4.88
N LYS A 412 -27.73 34.23 5.85
CA LYS A 412 -29.17 33.93 5.86
C LYS A 412 -29.94 35.24 5.87
N ARG A 413 -30.64 35.55 4.78
CA ARG A 413 -31.40 36.80 4.68
C ARG A 413 -32.66 36.67 5.54
N GLY A 414 -33.27 37.78 5.93
CA GLY A 414 -34.45 37.77 6.80
C GLY A 414 -35.72 37.09 6.25
N CYS A 415 -35.68 36.54 5.03
CA CYS A 415 -36.71 35.66 4.45
C CYS A 415 -36.37 34.16 4.57
N ASP A 416 -35.12 33.83 4.93
CA ASP A 416 -34.53 32.49 4.99
C ASP A 416 -34.36 32.04 6.47
N ALA A 417 -35.20 32.57 7.37
CA ALA A 417 -35.17 32.31 8.81
C ALA A 417 -35.68 30.89 9.15
N PRO A 418 -35.27 30.31 10.31
CA PRO A 418 -35.87 29.09 10.85
C PRO A 418 -37.38 29.26 11.15
N PRO A 419 -38.10 28.16 11.48
CA PRO A 419 -39.47 28.26 11.95
C PRO A 419 -39.61 29.22 13.12
N LEU A 420 -40.73 29.94 13.17
CA LEU A 420 -41.12 30.70 14.36
C LEU A 420 -41.41 29.69 15.49
N GLU A 421 -40.80 29.90 16.65
CA GLU A 421 -41.22 29.24 17.88
C GLU A 421 -42.64 29.69 18.24
N TYR A 422 -43.43 28.77 18.81
CA TYR A 422 -44.85 29.00 19.06
C TYR A 422 -45.06 30.08 20.14
N PRO A 423 -45.99 31.04 19.94
CA PRO A 423 -46.68 31.66 21.06
C PRO A 423 -47.47 30.56 21.78
N GLU A 424 -47.33 30.45 23.11
CA GLU A 424 -47.90 29.37 23.92
C GLU A 424 -49.45 29.31 23.87
N ASP A 425 -50.10 30.38 23.40
CA ASP A 425 -51.57 30.54 23.34
C ASP A 425 -52.24 30.06 22.02
N MET A 426 -51.50 29.47 21.06
CA MET A 426 -52.06 29.02 19.76
C MET A 426 -52.36 27.52 19.72
N ASP A 427 -53.59 27.14 20.07
CA ASP A 427 -54.14 25.81 19.76
C ASP A 427 -54.74 25.77 18.33
N PRO A 428 -54.20 24.93 17.40
CA PRO A 428 -54.74 24.76 16.05
C PRO A 428 -55.89 23.74 15.98
N ILE A 429 -56.19 23.01 17.05
CA ILE A 429 -57.32 22.07 17.14
C ILE A 429 -58.55 22.84 17.64
N ARG A 430 -59.70 22.63 16.99
CA ARG A 430 -61.01 23.13 17.49
C ARG A 430 -62.00 21.99 17.54
N ASP A 431 -62.64 21.82 18.70
CA ASP A 431 -63.65 20.79 18.96
C ASP A 431 -63.22 19.38 18.50
N GLY A 432 -61.94 19.06 18.67
CA GLY A 432 -61.33 17.77 18.30
C GLY A 432 -61.05 17.58 16.79
N LYS A 433 -61.09 18.64 15.97
CA LYS A 433 -60.91 18.55 14.50
C LYS A 433 -59.82 19.46 13.97
N LEU A 434 -59.07 18.95 12.98
CA LEU A 434 -58.00 19.66 12.30
C LEU A 434 -58.50 20.20 10.96
N ILE A 435 -58.70 21.53 10.87
CA ILE A 435 -59.26 22.20 9.69
C ILE A 435 -58.12 22.60 8.74
N VAL A 436 -57.94 21.83 7.66
CA VAL A 436 -56.85 22.07 6.70
C VAL A 436 -57.29 23.05 5.62
N GLY A 437 -56.83 24.29 5.73
CA GLY A 437 -56.87 25.27 4.63
C GLY A 437 -57.32 26.69 5.00
N GLU A 438 -57.89 26.91 6.19
CA GLU A 438 -58.13 28.27 6.67
C GLU A 438 -56.79 28.93 7.06
N LYS A 439 -56.66 30.23 6.74
CA LYS A 439 -55.51 31.04 7.12
C LYS A 439 -55.84 31.84 8.38
N PRO A 440 -54.92 31.97 9.34
CA PRO A 440 -55.11 32.86 10.48
C PRO A 440 -55.31 34.30 9.97
N PRO A 441 -56.18 35.10 10.60
CA PRO A 441 -56.64 36.39 10.05
C PRO A 441 -55.53 37.43 9.86
N LEU A 442 -54.37 37.25 10.48
CA LEU A 442 -53.18 38.10 10.33
C LEU A 442 -52.42 37.89 8.99
N VAL A 443 -52.68 36.81 8.24
CA VAL A 443 -51.91 36.43 7.03
C VAL A 443 -52.71 36.66 5.74
N GLN A 444 -53.27 37.86 5.59
CA GLN A 444 -53.97 38.27 4.37
C GLN A 444 -53.01 38.69 3.24
N SER A 445 -52.56 37.67 2.50
CA SER A 445 -52.33 37.72 1.04
C SER A 445 -51.66 38.98 0.44
N SER A 446 -50.47 39.34 0.92
CA SER A 446 -49.55 40.22 0.20
C SER A 446 -48.12 39.64 0.21
N PRO A 447 -47.30 39.83 -0.85
CA PRO A 447 -45.88 39.52 -0.78
C PRO A 447 -45.19 40.48 0.20
N CYS A 448 -44.07 40.08 0.80
CA CYS A 448 -43.32 41.02 1.65
C CYS A 448 -42.83 42.23 0.82
N SER A 449 -42.61 43.36 1.48
CA SER A 449 -42.23 44.62 0.81
C SER A 449 -40.98 44.51 -0.08
N TYR A 450 -40.07 43.57 0.24
CA TYR A 450 -38.91 43.25 -0.58
C TYR A 450 -39.27 42.44 -1.84
N CYS A 451 -40.13 41.42 -1.74
CA CYS A 451 -40.64 40.69 -2.92
C CYS A 451 -41.48 41.58 -3.83
N ILE A 452 -42.24 42.54 -3.26
CA ILE A 452 -42.94 43.59 -4.03
C ILE A 452 -41.92 44.44 -4.80
N LYS A 453 -40.85 44.93 -4.15
CA LYS A 453 -39.79 45.73 -4.80
C LYS A 453 -38.94 44.98 -5.83
N THR A 454 -38.85 43.65 -5.74
CA THR A 454 -37.94 42.84 -6.57
C THR A 454 -38.65 41.94 -7.58
N HIS A 455 -39.98 41.96 -7.62
CA HIS A 455 -40.83 41.11 -8.47
C HIS A 455 -40.55 39.60 -8.35
N LYS A 456 -40.17 39.13 -7.15
CA LYS A 456 -39.90 37.71 -6.86
C LYS A 456 -41.06 37.04 -6.14
N SER A 457 -41.24 35.74 -6.37
CA SER A 457 -42.25 34.92 -5.68
C SER A 457 -41.98 34.84 -4.18
N CYS A 458 -43.05 34.86 -3.37
CA CYS A 458 -42.97 34.84 -1.91
C CYS A 458 -43.21 33.43 -1.37
N THR A 459 -42.23 32.84 -0.70
CA THR A 459 -42.22 31.46 -0.19
C THR A 459 -43.08 31.23 1.05
N MET A 460 -43.58 32.29 1.71
CA MET A 460 -44.37 32.21 2.95
C MET A 460 -45.59 31.26 2.87
N ASN A 461 -46.24 31.15 1.69
CA ASN A 461 -47.34 30.19 1.51
C ASN A 461 -46.88 28.73 1.60
N TRP A 462 -45.69 28.40 1.07
CA TRP A 462 -45.15 27.04 1.12
C TRP A 462 -44.78 26.65 2.55
N ALA A 463 -44.14 27.56 3.29
CA ALA A 463 -43.81 27.33 4.70
C ALA A 463 -45.05 27.03 5.54
N TRP A 464 -46.16 27.77 5.33
CA TRP A 464 -47.43 27.52 6.01
C TRP A 464 -48.03 26.14 5.69
N THR A 465 -47.92 25.69 4.43
CA THR A 465 -48.37 24.34 4.03
C THR A 465 -47.53 23.24 4.68
N GLN A 466 -46.20 23.39 4.78
CA GLN A 466 -45.36 22.42 5.49
C GLN A 466 -45.73 22.34 6.98
N LEU A 467 -46.03 23.47 7.62
CA LEU A 467 -46.38 23.56 9.03
C LEU A 467 -47.69 22.82 9.36
N GLN A 468 -48.68 22.90 8.46
CA GLN A 468 -49.92 22.11 8.55
C GLN A 468 -49.69 20.60 8.35
N VAL A 469 -48.75 20.20 7.48
CA VAL A 469 -48.39 18.80 7.27
C VAL A 469 -47.67 18.21 8.48
N SER A 470 -46.72 18.94 9.09
CA SER A 470 -46.03 18.48 10.31
C SER A 470 -47.00 18.26 11.48
N TYR A 471 -48.02 19.11 11.64
CA TYR A 471 -49.00 18.96 12.73
C TYR A 471 -49.91 17.72 12.52
N ALA A 472 -50.34 17.47 11.28
CA ALA A 472 -51.11 16.27 10.95
C ALA A 472 -50.31 14.97 11.14
N LEU A 473 -48.99 15.00 10.88
CA LEU A 473 -48.10 13.86 11.10
C LEU A 473 -47.82 13.60 12.59
N ALA A 474 -47.67 14.65 13.40
CA ALA A 474 -47.51 14.52 14.85
C ALA A 474 -48.76 13.91 15.50
N ALA A 475 -49.95 14.45 15.19
CA ALA A 475 -51.23 13.93 15.66
C ALA A 475 -51.46 12.44 15.28
N ALA A 476 -51.03 12.04 14.08
CA ALA A 476 -51.11 10.65 13.64
C ALA A 476 -50.12 9.71 14.37
N ALA A 477 -49.00 10.22 14.87
CA ALA A 477 -47.98 9.45 15.57
C ALA A 477 -48.37 9.11 17.02
N GLU A 478 -49.16 9.97 17.68
CA GLU A 478 -49.62 9.76 19.07
C GLU A 478 -50.85 8.83 19.18
N GLY A 479 -51.42 8.42 18.04
CA GLY A 479 -52.45 7.38 17.98
C GLY A 479 -53.89 7.86 18.23
N GLU A 480 -54.13 9.17 18.25
CA GLU A 480 -55.47 9.74 18.39
C GLU A 480 -56.35 9.50 17.14
N SER A 481 -57.00 8.33 17.10
CA SER A 481 -57.91 7.92 16.02
C SER A 481 -59.20 8.76 15.89
N SER A 482 -59.32 9.85 16.66
CA SER A 482 -60.44 10.80 16.70
C SER A 482 -60.28 12.03 15.80
N ILE A 483 -59.07 12.35 15.32
CA ILE A 483 -58.81 13.61 14.59
C ILE A 483 -59.23 13.48 13.11
N GLU A 484 -60.43 13.97 12.79
CA GLU A 484 -60.87 14.14 11.39
C GLU A 484 -60.14 15.30 10.72
N CYS A 485 -59.41 15.00 9.64
CA CYS A 485 -58.82 15.99 8.74
C CYS A 485 -59.87 16.48 7.72
N ILE A 486 -60.38 17.71 7.91
CA ILE A 486 -61.39 18.29 7.02
C ILE A 486 -60.74 19.16 5.94
N ILE A 487 -60.86 18.71 4.69
CA ILE A 487 -60.48 19.49 3.50
C ILE A 487 -61.75 20.16 2.92
N PRO A 488 -61.83 21.51 2.86
CA PRO A 488 -63.01 22.21 2.32
C PRO A 488 -63.29 21.85 0.86
N SER A 489 -64.49 21.34 0.59
CA SER A 489 -64.84 20.88 -0.77
C SER A 489 -65.04 22.04 -1.76
N ARG A 490 -64.56 21.84 -2.98
CA ARG A 490 -64.53 22.86 -4.05
C ARG A 490 -65.95 23.18 -4.52
N ARG A 491 -66.49 24.35 -4.17
CA ARG A 491 -67.81 24.82 -4.65
C ARG A 491 -67.86 24.80 -6.19
N LYS A 492 -68.93 24.20 -6.73
CA LYS A 492 -69.22 24.19 -8.18
C LYS A 492 -69.64 25.59 -8.65
N SER A 493 -69.13 26.03 -9.78
CA SER A 493 -69.73 27.08 -10.61
C SER A 493 -70.03 26.51 -12.00
N SER A 494 -71.22 26.85 -12.51
CA SER A 494 -71.88 26.30 -13.70
C SER A 494 -71.13 26.46 -15.03
N GLN A 495 -71.24 25.40 -15.85
CA GLN A 495 -71.59 25.40 -17.28
C GLN A 495 -70.92 26.40 -18.24
N THR A 496 -70.33 25.86 -19.32
CA THR A 496 -70.96 25.95 -20.66
C THR A 496 -70.50 24.79 -21.55
N SER A 497 -71.19 24.54 -22.66
CA SER A 497 -71.11 23.28 -23.43
C SER A 497 -70.40 23.41 -24.76
N ARG A 498 -69.84 22.27 -25.27
CA ARG A 498 -70.16 21.78 -26.63
C ARG A 498 -69.70 20.33 -26.92
N SER A 499 -70.72 19.48 -27.11
CA SER A 499 -70.92 18.43 -28.15
C SER A 499 -69.83 17.36 -28.49
N PRO A 500 -70.23 16.12 -28.85
CA PRO A 500 -69.33 14.96 -29.00
C PRO A 500 -69.21 14.38 -30.44
N THR A 501 -68.29 13.42 -30.60
CA THR A 501 -68.25 12.27 -31.56
C THR A 501 -66.99 11.42 -31.26
N THR A 502 -66.74 10.16 -31.66
CA THR A 502 -67.49 8.89 -31.91
C THR A 502 -66.41 7.78 -32.11
N SER A 503 -66.56 6.46 -31.91
CA SER A 503 -67.40 5.55 -31.10
C SER A 503 -67.26 4.10 -31.62
N VAL A 504 -67.15 3.08 -30.74
CA VAL A 504 -67.45 1.62 -30.97
C VAL A 504 -66.46 0.83 -31.86
N GLY A 505 -66.14 -0.45 -31.64
CA GLY A 505 -66.49 -1.48 -30.62
C GLY A 505 -65.56 -2.72 -30.80
N ALA A 506 -65.59 -3.84 -30.07
CA ALA A 506 -66.46 -4.48 -29.03
C ALA A 506 -65.52 -5.17 -27.98
N ASP A 507 -65.87 -5.53 -26.72
CA ASP A 507 -66.95 -6.36 -26.12
C ASP A 507 -66.92 -7.85 -26.54
N ASP A 508 -67.11 -8.88 -25.69
CA ASP A 508 -67.48 -9.07 -24.26
C ASP A 508 -66.35 -9.85 -23.51
N GLY A 509 -66.20 -10.03 -22.18
CA GLY A 509 -67.10 -10.20 -21.01
C GLY A 509 -66.57 -11.42 -20.20
N SER A 510 -66.81 -11.66 -18.89
CA SER A 510 -67.58 -10.94 -17.86
C SER A 510 -67.22 -11.45 -16.42
N VAL A 511 -67.43 -10.59 -15.40
CA VAL A 511 -67.69 -10.89 -13.95
C VAL A 511 -66.67 -11.69 -13.11
N GLY A 512 -66.48 -11.26 -11.84
CA GLY A 512 -65.86 -12.03 -10.75
C GLY A 512 -66.57 -11.77 -9.40
N ALA A 513 -66.15 -12.45 -8.32
CA ALA A 513 -66.66 -12.26 -6.95
C ALA A 513 -65.63 -12.67 -5.89
N GLU A 514 -65.79 -12.18 -4.65
CA GLU A 514 -64.85 -12.35 -3.52
C GLU A 514 -65.23 -13.52 -2.59
N SER A 515 -64.27 -14.05 -1.81
CA SER A 515 -64.22 -13.91 -0.34
C SER A 515 -63.54 -15.06 0.43
N THR A 516 -62.97 -14.71 1.59
CA THR A 516 -62.80 -15.42 2.90
C THR A 516 -63.00 -16.95 3.05
N ALA A 517 -62.41 -17.65 4.04
CA ALA A 517 -61.28 -17.41 4.98
C ALA A 517 -60.99 -18.70 5.80
N ALA A 518 -59.96 -18.66 6.66
CA ALA A 518 -59.44 -19.67 7.60
C ALA A 518 -60.48 -20.59 8.33
N SER A 519 -60.13 -21.79 8.84
CA SER A 519 -59.33 -21.91 10.08
C SER A 519 -59.19 -23.36 10.62
N TYR A 520 -58.29 -23.57 11.62
CA TYR A 520 -58.09 -24.77 12.49
C TYR A 520 -57.62 -26.09 11.80
N VAL A 521 -56.88 -27.01 12.45
CA VAL A 521 -55.81 -26.92 13.48
C VAL A 521 -54.98 -28.23 13.49
N SER A 522 -53.85 -28.24 14.22
CA SER A 522 -52.85 -29.32 14.42
C SER A 522 -53.28 -30.81 14.29
N GLN A 523 -52.35 -31.65 13.81
CA GLN A 523 -51.70 -32.70 14.65
C GLN A 523 -50.41 -33.27 14.00
N SER A 524 -49.72 -34.18 14.71
CA SER A 524 -48.32 -34.57 14.50
C SER A 524 -48.08 -35.91 13.76
N LEU A 525 -46.82 -36.15 13.42
CA LEU A 525 -46.25 -37.39 12.87
C LEU A 525 -46.72 -38.70 13.53
N PRO A 526 -46.67 -39.80 12.76
CA PRO A 526 -45.99 -41.01 13.21
C PRO A 526 -44.79 -41.42 12.32
N SER A 527 -44.13 -42.51 12.71
CA SER A 527 -42.76 -42.88 12.35
C SER A 527 -42.61 -44.05 11.37
N ALA A 528 -41.44 -44.10 10.71
CA ALA A 528 -40.62 -45.28 10.37
C ALA A 528 -41.21 -46.50 9.61
N PHE A 529 -40.43 -46.99 8.66
CA PHE A 529 -40.19 -48.43 8.43
C PHE A 529 -38.76 -48.66 7.89
N ASP A 530 -38.35 -49.92 7.73
CA ASP A 530 -36.99 -50.38 8.06
C ASP A 530 -36.20 -51.01 6.89
N PHE A 531 -35.00 -51.53 7.21
CA PHE A 531 -33.95 -52.11 6.36
C PHE A 531 -34.31 -53.37 5.51
N SER A 532 -33.33 -53.74 4.66
CA SER A 532 -33.10 -55.07 4.04
C SER A 532 -33.85 -55.36 2.70
N ASP A 533 -33.34 -56.17 1.75
CA ASP A 533 -32.01 -56.81 1.63
C ASP A 533 -31.64 -57.26 0.18
N MET A 534 -30.38 -57.73 0.03
CA MET A 534 -29.83 -58.73 -0.92
C MET A 534 -29.84 -58.59 -2.47
N ASN A 535 -28.63 -58.27 -2.99
CA ASN A 535 -27.69 -59.20 -3.67
C ASN A 535 -27.86 -59.65 -5.17
N ASN A 536 -26.71 -60.10 -5.73
CA ASN A 536 -26.40 -60.75 -7.03
C ASN A 536 -26.32 -59.83 -8.28
N GLY A 537 -25.31 -59.92 -9.17
CA GLY A 537 -24.03 -60.65 -9.09
C GLY A 537 -23.40 -60.97 -10.48
N ALA A 538 -22.06 -61.18 -10.53
CA ALA A 538 -21.26 -61.74 -11.65
C ALA A 538 -21.22 -60.96 -12.99
N HIS A 539 -20.25 -61.13 -13.92
CA HIS A 539 -18.84 -61.58 -13.88
C HIS A 539 -18.16 -61.14 -15.21
N ASN A 540 -16.87 -60.77 -15.21
CA ASN A 540 -15.82 -61.36 -16.06
C ASN A 540 -14.44 -60.70 -15.86
N SER A 541 -13.39 -61.43 -16.26
CA SER A 541 -11.97 -61.07 -16.17
C SER A 541 -11.40 -60.59 -17.51
N ASP A 542 -10.23 -59.95 -17.49
CA ASP A 542 -9.02 -60.59 -18.02
C ASP A 542 -7.73 -59.91 -17.52
N MET A 543 -6.65 -60.69 -17.40
CA MET A 543 -5.35 -60.26 -16.87
C MET A 543 -4.24 -61.22 -17.32
N PRO A 544 -3.16 -60.76 -17.98
CA PRO A 544 -1.94 -61.55 -18.17
C PRO A 544 -0.99 -61.31 -16.99
N SER A 545 -0.65 -62.37 -16.27
CA SER A 545 0.33 -62.31 -15.17
C SER A 545 1.75 -62.64 -15.65
N PHE A 546 2.75 -61.98 -15.05
CA PHE A 546 4.10 -62.55 -14.92
C PHE A 546 4.78 -62.02 -13.65
N LEU A 547 4.45 -62.63 -12.52
CA LEU A 547 5.31 -62.62 -11.33
C LEU A 547 6.25 -63.82 -11.41
N ASN A 548 7.56 -63.60 -11.26
CA ASN A 548 8.55 -64.50 -10.64
C ASN A 548 9.98 -64.04 -10.94
N ASN A 549 10.59 -63.25 -10.04
CA ASN A 549 11.79 -63.64 -9.30
C ASN A 549 12.22 -62.53 -8.30
N PRO A 550 13.08 -62.85 -7.30
CA PRO A 550 13.06 -62.14 -6.02
C PRO A 550 13.98 -60.92 -5.92
N LEU A 551 13.80 -60.20 -4.80
CA LEU A 551 14.82 -59.37 -4.16
C LEU A 551 16.05 -60.23 -3.83
N ASP A 552 17.11 -60.16 -4.64
CA ASP A 552 18.50 -60.46 -4.24
C ASP A 552 19.49 -60.12 -5.39
N SER A 553 19.72 -58.83 -5.64
CA SER A 553 20.93 -58.33 -6.34
C SER A 553 20.97 -56.80 -6.43
N LEU A 554 21.75 -56.17 -5.54
CA LEU A 554 22.61 -54.99 -5.77
C LEU A 554 23.20 -54.56 -4.40
N PRO A 555 24.43 -54.99 -4.05
CA PRO A 555 24.93 -54.86 -2.69
C PRO A 555 25.62 -53.50 -2.41
N PHE A 556 25.48 -53.04 -1.17
CA PHE A 556 26.52 -52.27 -0.49
C PHE A 556 27.61 -53.25 -0.02
N ASP A 557 28.88 -53.00 -0.32
CA ASP A 557 29.95 -52.98 0.71
C ASP A 557 31.29 -52.42 0.16
N PHE A 558 32.27 -52.18 1.04
CA PHE A 558 33.65 -51.76 0.72
C PHE A 558 34.64 -52.95 0.75
N GLY A 559 35.58 -53.06 -0.21
CA GLY A 559 36.50 -54.21 -0.26
C GLY A 559 37.65 -54.21 -1.29
N ASP A 560 38.56 -53.23 -1.19
CA ASP A 560 40.01 -53.20 -1.55
C ASP A 560 40.59 -53.67 -2.94
N ALA A 561 41.69 -52.99 -3.31
CA ALA A 561 42.78 -53.34 -4.27
C ALA A 561 42.48 -53.54 -5.78
N GLY A 562 43.00 -52.63 -6.65
CA GLY A 562 42.86 -52.78 -8.12
C GLY A 562 43.66 -51.88 -9.10
N ASN A 563 44.51 -50.95 -8.67
CA ASN A 563 45.47 -50.15 -9.48
C ASN A 563 45.01 -49.50 -10.82
N ASN A 564 44.52 -48.25 -10.76
CA ASN A 564 45.25 -47.08 -11.30
C ASN A 564 44.57 -45.74 -10.93
N PRO A 565 45.29 -44.59 -10.89
CA PRO A 565 44.85 -43.44 -10.09
C PRO A 565 44.56 -42.15 -10.87
N LEU A 566 43.28 -41.76 -10.93
CA LEU A 566 42.75 -40.40 -11.17
C LEU A 566 41.37 -40.36 -10.46
N ASP A 567 40.98 -39.40 -9.62
CA ASP A 567 41.71 -38.26 -9.06
C ASP A 567 41.53 -38.22 -7.53
N ALA A 568 42.61 -37.89 -6.81
CA ALA A 568 42.59 -37.66 -5.37
C ALA A 568 43.51 -36.48 -5.04
N ASN A 569 42.98 -35.26 -5.11
CA ASN A 569 43.59 -34.01 -4.62
C ASN A 569 42.55 -32.87 -4.72
N PHE A 570 41.96 -32.44 -3.60
CA PHE A 570 41.40 -31.07 -3.47
C PHE A 570 41.02 -30.69 -2.02
N TYR A 571 41.86 -31.01 -1.03
CA TYR A 571 41.94 -30.29 0.26
C TYR A 571 43.37 -30.38 0.82
N GLU A 572 43.74 -29.39 1.64
CA GLU A 572 45.07 -29.12 2.25
C GLU A 572 46.17 -28.54 1.33
N ILE A 573 46.43 -27.23 1.52
CA ILE A 573 47.79 -26.66 1.45
C ILE A 573 48.00 -25.75 2.67
N GLY A 574 48.83 -26.19 3.61
CA GLY A 574 49.47 -25.33 4.60
C GLY A 574 50.87 -24.89 4.12
N ILE A 575 51.38 -23.75 4.60
CA ILE A 575 52.62 -23.17 4.09
C ILE A 575 53.85 -23.60 4.93
N THR A 576 54.76 -24.35 4.32
CA THR A 576 56.24 -24.37 4.48
C THR A 576 56.81 -25.43 3.50
N ASP A 577 58.04 -25.37 2.98
CA ASP A 577 59.15 -24.44 3.23
C ASP A 577 59.99 -24.19 1.95
N LEU A 578 61.01 -23.33 2.06
CA LEU A 578 61.92 -22.87 1.01
C LEU A 578 62.74 -23.99 0.32
N ASN A 579 63.00 -23.83 -0.99
CA ASN A 579 64.38 -23.88 -1.50
C ASN A 579 64.57 -23.21 -2.89
N ILE A 580 65.82 -22.83 -3.17
CA ILE A 580 66.23 -21.89 -4.23
C ILE A 580 66.91 -22.63 -5.39
N PRO A 581 66.70 -22.20 -6.65
CA PRO A 581 67.82 -22.06 -7.59
C PRO A 581 68.15 -20.59 -7.86
N SER A 582 69.45 -20.28 -7.91
CA SER A 582 69.96 -18.91 -8.01
C SER A 582 70.19 -18.46 -9.46
N GLU A 583 69.78 -17.25 -9.79
CA GLU A 583 70.63 -16.31 -10.54
C GLU A 583 70.31 -14.86 -10.14
N SER A 584 71.14 -13.90 -10.53
CA SER A 584 71.32 -12.61 -9.82
C SER A 584 71.24 -11.37 -10.73
N LEU A 585 71.40 -10.17 -10.11
CA LEU A 585 71.39 -8.80 -10.67
C LEU A 585 69.98 -8.14 -10.62
N SER A 586 69.71 -7.17 -9.72
CA SER A 586 70.01 -5.70 -9.79
C SER A 586 69.31 -5.02 -10.97
N GLU A 587 68.57 -3.90 -10.85
CA GLU A 587 68.67 -2.71 -9.97
C GLU A 587 67.25 -2.24 -9.52
N SER A 588 66.96 -1.54 -8.41
CA SER A 588 67.36 -0.22 -7.83
C SER A 588 66.64 1.02 -8.44
N PHE A 589 65.89 1.77 -7.59
CA PHE A 589 65.30 3.13 -7.80
C PHE A 589 64.19 3.31 -8.89
N ASP A 590 63.36 4.37 -8.96
CA ASP A 590 62.63 5.21 -7.97
C ASP A 590 61.68 6.23 -8.70
N ILE A 591 60.82 6.97 -7.96
CA ILE A 591 60.24 8.32 -8.30
C ILE A 591 59.18 8.49 -9.43
N PHE A 592 58.03 9.11 -9.07
CA PHE A 592 57.07 10.00 -9.81
C PHE A 592 57.08 10.07 -11.37
N LYS A 593 55.94 10.24 -12.09
CA LYS A 593 54.99 11.40 -12.04
C LYS A 593 53.81 11.27 -13.05
N GLU A 594 52.93 12.28 -13.10
CA GLU A 594 51.75 12.43 -13.96
C GLU A 594 52.03 12.60 -15.46
N THR A 595 51.09 12.20 -16.33
CA THR A 595 50.49 13.03 -17.42
C THR A 595 49.25 12.35 -18.02
N ALA A 596 48.43 13.11 -18.76
CA ALA A 596 47.22 12.62 -19.43
C ALA A 596 47.42 12.52 -20.96
N ASP A 597 46.66 11.64 -21.65
CA ASP A 597 45.64 12.08 -22.62
C ASP A 597 44.93 10.91 -23.35
N THR A 598 43.67 11.19 -23.73
CA THR A 598 42.79 10.58 -24.76
C THR A 598 43.14 9.21 -25.41
N ALA A 599 42.19 8.26 -25.37
CA ALA A 599 41.40 7.83 -26.55
C ALA A 599 40.38 6.72 -26.21
N VAL A 600 39.23 6.72 -26.90
CA VAL A 600 38.23 5.63 -26.93
C VAL A 600 37.95 5.26 -28.39
N PRO A 601 37.75 3.97 -28.70
CA PRO A 601 36.94 3.56 -29.85
C PRO A 601 35.83 2.56 -29.48
N ASP A 602 34.70 2.67 -30.18
CA ASP A 602 33.47 1.89 -29.98
C ASP A 602 33.60 0.40 -30.35
N ASN A 603 32.68 -0.43 -29.83
CA ASN A 603 31.76 -1.27 -30.64
C ASN A 603 30.85 -2.13 -29.74
N TYR A 604 29.52 -2.12 -29.95
CA TYR A 604 28.79 -3.18 -30.68
C TYR A 604 27.28 -2.85 -30.79
N ASN A 605 26.56 -3.53 -31.70
CA ASN A 605 25.22 -3.14 -32.15
C ASN A 605 24.07 -4.04 -31.62
N VAL A 606 23.00 -3.37 -31.18
CA VAL A 606 21.57 -3.56 -31.56
C VAL A 606 21.15 -4.90 -32.18
N PHE A 607 20.12 -5.54 -31.61
CA PHE A 607 18.93 -6.04 -32.35
C PHE A 607 17.69 -6.12 -31.43
N PRO A 608 16.47 -5.71 -31.87
CA PRO A 608 15.25 -5.72 -31.05
C PRO A 608 14.24 -6.83 -31.44
N LEU A 609 13.16 -6.98 -30.67
CA LEU A 609 12.01 -7.83 -31.02
C LEU A 609 10.69 -7.25 -30.50
N THR A 610 9.64 -7.29 -31.33
CA THR A 610 8.25 -6.93 -30.99
C THR A 610 7.38 -8.19 -30.94
N ASP A 611 6.33 -8.20 -30.11
CA ASP A 611 4.93 -8.48 -30.48
C ASP A 611 4.04 -8.87 -29.26
N LEU A 612 3.03 -8.02 -29.01
CA LEU A 612 1.61 -8.22 -28.58
C LEU A 612 1.14 -9.58 -27.96
N PRO A 613 0.08 -9.63 -27.08
CA PRO A 613 -1.11 -8.75 -27.15
C PRO A 613 -1.79 -8.32 -25.81
N GLU A 614 -2.88 -7.55 -25.94
CA GLU A 614 -3.74 -7.00 -24.88
C GLU A 614 -4.81 -7.97 -24.35
N ILE A 615 -5.36 -7.71 -23.15
CA ILE A 615 -6.68 -8.18 -22.70
C ILE A 615 -7.45 -7.04 -22.02
N ASN A 616 -8.76 -6.97 -22.29
CA ASN A 616 -9.70 -5.93 -21.84
C ASN A 616 -10.93 -6.59 -21.19
N ILE A 617 -11.52 -6.01 -20.14
CA ILE A 617 -12.94 -6.22 -19.71
C ILE A 617 -13.37 -5.18 -18.65
N SER A 618 -14.66 -4.82 -18.66
CA SER A 618 -15.30 -3.76 -17.87
C SER A 618 -16.24 -4.29 -16.76
N GLU A 619 -16.26 -3.61 -15.59
CA GLU A 619 -17.42 -3.31 -14.70
C GLU A 619 -18.44 -4.41 -14.24
N PRO A 620 -19.35 -4.13 -13.26
CA PRO A 620 -19.24 -3.32 -12.03
C PRO A 620 -19.85 -4.04 -10.78
N GLU A 621 -19.72 -3.47 -9.56
CA GLU A 621 -20.85 -3.31 -8.58
C GLU A 621 -20.46 -2.74 -7.19
N ARG A 622 -21.22 -1.71 -6.79
CA ARG A 622 -21.89 -1.44 -5.48
C ARG A 622 -21.23 -1.77 -4.12
N SER A 623 -21.25 -0.76 -3.25
CA SER A 623 -20.87 -0.77 -1.82
C SER A 623 -21.98 -1.29 -0.88
N PHE A 624 -21.61 -1.75 0.34
CA PHE A 624 -22.55 -2.02 1.44
C PHE A 624 -22.01 -1.74 2.85
N PHE A 625 -22.91 -1.12 3.64
CA PHE A 625 -22.94 -0.93 5.10
C PHE A 625 -21.96 0.03 5.82
N SER A 626 -22.49 0.54 6.95
CA SER A 626 -21.96 1.56 7.86
C SER A 626 -22.29 1.14 9.30
N PRO A 627 -21.44 1.41 10.30
CA PRO A 627 -21.68 1.06 11.71
C PRO A 627 -22.32 2.19 12.51
N TYR A 628 -23.27 1.84 13.39
CA TYR A 628 -23.77 2.71 14.46
C TYR A 628 -22.93 2.57 15.74
N ASN A 629 -22.97 3.57 16.62
CA ASN A 629 -22.29 3.55 17.93
C ASN A 629 -23.22 4.15 19.03
N PRO A 630 -23.50 3.46 20.15
CA PRO A 630 -24.35 3.97 21.24
C PRO A 630 -23.61 4.21 22.57
N ASN A 631 -24.08 5.15 23.41
CA ASN A 631 -24.14 4.99 24.88
C ASN A 631 -24.78 6.19 25.64
N SER A 632 -24.96 5.99 26.97
CA SER A 632 -25.52 6.86 28.04
C SER A 632 -27.06 6.89 28.13
N THR A 633 -27.76 6.27 29.11
CA THR A 633 -27.83 6.44 30.60
C THR A 633 -28.58 7.72 31.03
N THR A 634 -29.53 7.76 31.98
CA THR A 634 -30.17 6.76 32.90
C THR A 634 -31.43 7.41 33.52
N ASP A 635 -32.46 6.66 33.95
CA ASP A 635 -32.80 6.45 35.40
C ASP A 635 -34.23 5.89 35.73
N TYR A 636 -34.32 5.32 36.94
CA TYR A 636 -35.46 5.09 37.86
C TYR A 636 -36.77 4.28 37.53
N ASP A 637 -36.84 3.12 38.21
CA ASP A 637 -37.95 2.47 38.97
C ASP A 637 -39.25 1.85 38.37
N ASP A 638 -39.24 0.51 38.44
CA ASP A 638 -40.14 -0.36 39.25
C ASP A 638 -41.63 -0.58 38.86
N ARG A 639 -41.91 -1.81 38.36
CA ARG A 639 -42.60 -2.85 39.18
C ARG A 639 -42.72 -4.24 38.51
N TYR A 640 -42.30 -5.28 39.24
CA TYR A 640 -42.90 -6.66 39.30
C TYR A 640 -42.89 -7.53 38.00
N THR A 641 -42.67 -8.87 38.01
CA THR A 641 -42.31 -9.85 39.07
C THR A 641 -41.72 -11.15 38.49
N ARG A 642 -40.84 -11.83 39.26
CA ARG A 642 -40.62 -13.31 39.43
C ARG A 642 -40.73 -14.27 38.22
N THR A 643 -39.84 -15.25 37.96
CA THR A 643 -38.65 -15.85 38.65
C THR A 643 -37.84 -16.73 37.62
N LYS A 644 -37.06 -17.84 37.82
CA LYS A 644 -36.92 -18.85 38.90
C LYS A 644 -35.68 -19.80 38.85
N ARG A 645 -34.46 -19.30 39.10
CA ARG A 645 -33.20 -20.07 39.38
C ARG A 645 -32.50 -20.64 38.10
N ARG A 646 -31.23 -21.06 38.09
CA ARG A 646 -30.27 -21.55 39.15
C ARG A 646 -28.82 -21.17 38.74
N ARG A 647 -28.06 -20.40 39.54
CA ARG A 647 -26.98 -20.80 40.51
C ARG A 647 -25.89 -21.72 39.88
N VAL A 648 -24.58 -21.46 40.01
CA VAL A 648 -23.77 -21.31 41.26
C VAL A 648 -22.54 -20.35 41.10
N SER A 649 -21.95 -19.94 42.25
CA SER A 649 -20.84 -19.00 42.60
C SER A 649 -19.56 -18.94 41.75
N GLN A 650 -18.73 -17.87 41.71
CA GLN A 650 -18.23 -16.83 42.67
C GLN A 650 -17.00 -17.20 43.55
N THR A 651 -15.92 -16.42 43.39
CA THR A 651 -14.94 -15.80 44.35
C THR A 651 -13.97 -14.94 43.51
N GLY A 652 -13.37 -13.80 43.90
CA GLY A 652 -13.27 -13.07 45.18
C GLY A 652 -11.79 -13.02 45.65
N SER A 653 -11.15 -11.90 46.02
CA SER A 653 -11.57 -10.48 46.10
C SER A 653 -10.34 -9.54 46.31
N ASP A 654 -10.56 -8.21 46.39
CA ASP A 654 -9.73 -7.20 47.13
C ASP A 654 -8.34 -6.78 46.57
N THR A 655 -7.80 -5.54 46.75
CA THR A 655 -8.33 -4.27 47.36
C THR A 655 -7.60 -2.98 46.87
N GLN A 656 -8.35 -1.87 46.79
CA GLN A 656 -8.03 -0.47 47.20
C GLN A 656 -7.04 0.50 46.48
N HIS A 657 -7.57 1.74 46.33
CA HIS A 657 -6.96 3.08 46.44
C HIS A 657 -5.79 3.53 45.55
N SER A 658 -6.07 4.47 44.63
CA SER A 658 -6.03 5.92 44.95
C SER A 658 -6.77 6.75 43.88
N SER A 659 -7.00 8.05 44.12
CA SER A 659 -7.86 8.90 43.27
C SER A 659 -7.38 10.35 43.19
N HIS A 660 -7.18 10.91 42.00
CA HIS A 660 -7.05 12.36 41.78
C HIS A 660 -7.37 12.79 40.34
N SER A 661 -7.72 14.08 40.20
CA SER A 661 -7.83 14.89 38.97
C SER A 661 -8.80 14.47 37.85
N SER A 662 -9.76 15.37 37.60
CA SER A 662 -10.65 15.45 36.43
C SER A 662 -9.98 16.11 35.21
N LEU A 663 -10.25 15.61 34.00
CA LEU A 663 -10.19 16.26 32.66
C LEU A 663 -10.85 15.26 31.66
N SER A 664 -11.38 15.58 30.47
CA SER A 664 -11.94 16.82 29.92
C SER A 664 -12.69 16.50 28.60
N SER A 665 -13.17 17.51 27.87
CA SER A 665 -13.89 17.37 26.60
C SER A 665 -12.94 17.17 25.40
N PHE A 666 -12.50 15.94 25.15
CA PHE A 666 -11.81 15.54 23.90
C PHE A 666 -12.31 14.17 23.42
N SER A 667 -12.77 14.08 22.17
CA SER A 667 -13.08 12.78 21.51
C SER A 667 -13.15 12.85 19.98
N LEU A 668 -13.43 14.01 19.37
CA LEU A 668 -13.49 14.15 17.91
C LEU A 668 -12.09 14.15 17.27
N ASP A 669 -11.19 15.03 17.73
CA ASP A 669 -9.86 15.22 17.14
C ASP A 669 -9.01 13.96 17.24
N GLN A 670 -9.09 13.27 18.38
CA GLN A 670 -8.42 11.99 18.59
C GLN A 670 -8.89 10.93 17.57
N SER A 671 -10.12 11.01 17.04
CA SER A 671 -10.61 10.12 15.97
C SER A 671 -10.13 10.51 14.56
N MET A 672 -9.72 11.76 14.34
CA MET A 672 -9.21 12.25 13.05
C MET A 672 -7.69 12.17 12.98
N MET A 673 -6.98 12.51 14.07
CA MET A 673 -5.56 12.17 14.26
C MET A 673 -5.35 10.66 14.21
N ALA A 674 -6.19 9.86 14.87
CA ALA A 674 -6.11 8.39 14.74
C ALA A 674 -6.34 7.93 13.29
N ARG A 675 -7.24 8.55 12.52
CA ARG A 675 -7.47 8.18 11.11
C ARG A 675 -6.32 8.59 10.19
N SER A 676 -5.75 9.79 10.37
CA SER A 676 -4.58 10.25 9.59
C SER A 676 -3.35 9.42 9.91
N ASN A 677 -3.06 9.21 11.20
CA ASN A 677 -1.95 8.37 11.64
C ASN A 677 -2.17 6.91 11.22
N GLN A 678 -3.39 6.37 11.33
CA GLN A 678 -3.71 5.02 10.83
C GLN A 678 -3.56 4.92 9.31
N SER A 679 -3.83 5.98 8.54
CA SER A 679 -3.60 5.99 7.09
C SER A 679 -2.10 5.97 6.76
N ILE A 680 -1.31 6.87 7.36
CA ILE A 680 0.16 6.94 7.25
C ILE A 680 0.80 5.61 7.67
N ILE A 681 0.46 5.14 8.87
CA ILE A 681 0.90 3.85 9.40
C ILE A 681 0.47 2.75 8.44
N SER A 682 -0.76 2.73 7.93
CA SER A 682 -1.17 1.69 6.97
C SER A 682 -0.39 1.73 5.65
N SER A 683 0.03 2.90 5.17
CA SER A 683 0.86 3.00 3.96
C SER A 683 2.26 2.44 4.18
N ASN A 684 2.93 2.83 5.27
CA ASN A 684 4.28 2.34 5.57
C ASN A 684 4.27 0.87 6.01
N LEU A 685 3.23 0.43 6.73
CA LEU A 685 2.98 -0.98 7.03
C LEU A 685 2.63 -1.79 5.77
N LEU A 686 1.97 -1.21 4.76
CA LEU A 686 1.77 -1.88 3.46
C LEU A 686 3.06 -1.93 2.62
N HIS A 687 3.99 -0.99 2.79
CA HIS A 687 5.33 -1.09 2.19
C HIS A 687 6.15 -2.20 2.85
N ILE A 688 6.18 -2.24 4.17
CA ILE A 688 6.80 -3.32 4.95
C ILE A 688 6.18 -4.69 4.61
N TYR A 689 4.85 -4.77 4.55
CA TYR A 689 4.14 -5.99 4.14
C TYR A 689 4.49 -6.43 2.72
N HIS A 690 4.65 -5.48 1.78
CA HIS A 690 5.11 -5.79 0.44
C HIS A 690 6.54 -6.34 0.45
N ASP A 691 7.48 -5.61 1.04
CA ASP A 691 8.91 -5.92 0.97
C ASP A 691 9.32 -7.15 1.77
N VAL A 692 8.63 -7.44 2.88
CA VAL A 692 8.86 -8.63 3.71
C VAL A 692 8.06 -9.82 3.20
N LEU A 693 6.73 -9.70 3.08
CA LEU A 693 5.87 -10.84 2.80
C LEU A 693 5.66 -11.06 1.30
N GLU A 694 4.99 -10.13 0.63
CA GLU A 694 4.60 -10.36 -0.77
C GLU A 694 5.81 -10.61 -1.67
N HIS A 695 6.86 -9.82 -1.48
CA HIS A 695 8.07 -9.84 -2.27
C HIS A 695 8.91 -11.10 -2.05
N ASN A 696 9.20 -11.52 -0.81
CA ASN A 696 10.05 -12.70 -0.59
C ASN A 696 9.29 -14.01 -0.78
N LEU A 697 7.96 -14.04 -0.61
CA LEU A 697 7.16 -15.20 -0.98
C LEU A 697 7.07 -15.42 -2.50
N THR A 698 7.49 -14.48 -3.36
CA THR A 698 7.53 -14.71 -4.82
C THR A 698 8.42 -15.88 -5.23
N CYS A 699 9.55 -16.09 -4.55
CA CYS A 699 10.42 -17.23 -4.80
C CYS A 699 9.81 -18.56 -4.31
N TRP A 700 8.86 -18.53 -3.36
CA TRP A 700 8.07 -19.70 -2.96
C TRP A 700 6.90 -19.95 -3.92
N LEU A 701 6.27 -18.88 -4.41
CA LEU A 701 4.95 -18.89 -5.04
C LEU A 701 4.97 -18.22 -6.42
N ASN A 702 5.26 -19.00 -7.47
CA ASN A 702 5.11 -18.58 -8.86
C ASN A 702 4.24 -19.56 -9.68
N GLU A 703 3.81 -19.12 -10.86
CA GLU A 703 2.86 -19.88 -11.71
C GLU A 703 3.52 -21.04 -12.48
N ILE A 704 4.86 -21.11 -12.54
CA ILE A 704 5.64 -22.19 -13.16
C ILE A 704 5.80 -23.36 -12.18
N THR A 705 6.12 -23.07 -10.92
CA THR A 705 6.34 -24.06 -9.85
C THR A 705 5.04 -24.56 -9.21
N CYS A 706 3.93 -23.82 -9.37
CA CYS A 706 2.60 -24.25 -8.92
C CYS A 706 2.21 -25.64 -9.51
N PRO A 707 1.78 -26.61 -8.68
CA PRO A 707 1.44 -27.96 -9.14
C PRO A 707 -0.05 -28.15 -9.52
N PHE A 708 -0.87 -27.08 -9.46
CA PHE A 708 -2.30 -27.11 -9.78
C PHE A 708 -2.63 -26.08 -10.88
N GLY A 709 -3.53 -26.39 -11.82
CA GLY A 709 -3.90 -25.44 -12.89
C GLY A 709 -4.52 -26.06 -14.15
N ARG A 710 -4.30 -25.42 -15.30
CA ARG A 710 -4.59 -25.96 -16.64
C ARG A 710 -3.31 -25.91 -17.49
N SER A 711 -2.93 -27.06 -18.05
CA SER A 711 -1.96 -27.26 -19.15
C SER A 711 -0.75 -26.32 -19.16
N LYS A 712 0.36 -26.77 -18.56
CA LYS A 712 1.66 -26.08 -18.65
C LYS A 712 2.21 -26.17 -20.09
N ASP A 713 1.98 -25.13 -20.90
CA ASP A 713 2.71 -24.89 -22.16
C ASP A 713 4.17 -24.49 -21.84
N LEU A 714 4.98 -25.46 -21.42
CA LEU A 714 6.37 -25.27 -20.97
C LEU A 714 7.29 -24.62 -22.02
N ASN A 715 6.86 -24.58 -23.29
CA ASN A 715 7.58 -23.92 -24.39
C ASN A 715 7.29 -22.42 -24.51
N LYS A 716 6.39 -21.84 -23.70
CA LYS A 716 6.23 -20.39 -23.60
C LYS A 716 7.03 -19.87 -22.42
N HIS A 717 8.17 -19.26 -22.72
CA HIS A 717 8.69 -18.18 -21.88
C HIS A 717 7.70 -17.01 -21.95
N SER A 718 6.69 -17.01 -21.07
CA SER A 718 6.37 -15.73 -20.45
C SER A 718 7.66 -15.26 -19.76
N PRO A 719 8.10 -14.00 -19.94
CA PRO A 719 9.13 -13.46 -19.05
C PRO A 719 8.69 -13.66 -17.60
N SER A 720 9.66 -13.79 -16.70
CA SER A 720 9.41 -13.88 -15.26
C SER A 720 8.40 -12.79 -14.87
N ALA A 721 7.25 -13.21 -14.31
CA ALA A 721 6.13 -12.32 -14.00
C ALA A 721 6.39 -11.53 -12.71
N GLU A 722 7.56 -10.89 -12.67
CA GLU A 722 7.99 -9.92 -11.69
C GLU A 722 6.98 -8.76 -11.71
N TRP A 723 6.35 -8.38 -10.58
CA TRP A 723 7.05 -7.90 -9.40
C TRP A 723 8.23 -7.00 -9.77
N GLY A 724 8.07 -6.11 -10.76
CA GLY A 724 9.15 -5.21 -11.19
C GLY A 724 9.63 -4.26 -10.07
N SER A 725 10.27 -3.16 -10.45
CA SER A 725 10.65 -2.08 -9.53
C SER A 725 9.45 -1.27 -8.99
N SER A 726 8.21 -1.75 -9.17
CA SER A 726 6.97 -1.06 -8.81
C SER A 726 6.18 -1.77 -7.70
N TRP A 727 5.85 -0.99 -6.65
CA TRP A 727 5.09 -1.39 -5.47
C TRP A 727 3.64 -1.78 -5.84
N SER A 728 3.45 -3.05 -6.17
CA SER A 728 2.25 -3.53 -6.87
C SER A 728 1.17 -4.13 -5.96
N ASN A 729 1.52 -4.56 -4.74
CA ASN A 729 0.61 -5.25 -3.79
C ASN A 729 -0.27 -6.33 -4.48
N ARG A 730 0.36 -7.20 -5.28
CA ARG A 730 -0.32 -8.10 -6.21
C ARG A 730 -1.07 -9.23 -5.49
N VAL A 731 -0.57 -9.75 -4.37
CA VAL A 731 -1.27 -10.82 -3.62
C VAL A 731 -2.51 -10.27 -2.91
N LEU A 732 -2.41 -9.09 -2.30
CA LEU A 732 -3.52 -8.30 -1.78
C LEU A 732 -4.61 -8.07 -2.84
N ARG A 733 -4.22 -7.52 -4.01
CA ARG A 733 -5.15 -7.20 -5.11
C ARG A 733 -5.80 -8.46 -5.69
N ARG A 734 -5.04 -9.52 -5.95
CA ARG A 734 -5.58 -10.80 -6.48
C ARG A 734 -6.52 -11.46 -5.46
N THR A 735 -6.19 -11.45 -4.16
CA THR A 735 -7.09 -11.97 -3.10
C THR A 735 -8.41 -11.20 -3.02
N LEU A 736 -8.36 -9.86 -3.18
CA LEU A 736 -9.55 -8.99 -3.26
C LEU A 736 -10.36 -9.19 -4.56
N SER A 737 -9.75 -9.73 -5.63
CA SER A 737 -10.44 -10.09 -6.88
C SER A 737 -11.14 -11.46 -6.75
N VAL A 738 -10.40 -12.50 -6.34
CA VAL A 738 -10.90 -13.87 -6.21
C VAL A 738 -12.15 -13.94 -5.34
N ASP A 739 -12.16 -13.24 -4.21
CA ASP A 739 -13.29 -13.29 -3.28
C ASP A 739 -14.57 -12.64 -3.86
N ARG A 740 -14.44 -11.70 -4.82
CA ARG A 740 -15.56 -11.17 -5.62
C ARG A 740 -15.97 -12.14 -6.73
N GLY A 741 -15.00 -12.64 -7.51
CA GLY A 741 -15.26 -13.63 -8.57
C GLY A 741 -15.94 -14.90 -8.05
N ALA A 742 -15.53 -15.39 -6.88
CA ALA A 742 -16.10 -16.57 -6.22
C ALA A 742 -17.52 -16.33 -5.66
N GLN A 743 -17.87 -15.08 -5.29
CA GLN A 743 -19.25 -14.72 -4.93
C GLN A 743 -20.14 -14.71 -6.19
N SER A 744 -19.68 -14.11 -7.29
CA SER A 744 -20.38 -14.14 -8.59
C SER A 744 -20.59 -15.56 -9.12
N ALA A 745 -19.55 -16.39 -9.04
CA ALA A 745 -19.57 -17.81 -9.39
C ALA A 745 -20.26 -18.73 -8.36
N GLN A 746 -20.86 -18.16 -7.30
CA GLN A 746 -21.64 -18.87 -6.27
C GLN A 746 -20.86 -19.97 -5.51
N LEU A 747 -19.52 -19.92 -5.53
CA LEU A 747 -18.64 -20.84 -4.80
C LEU A 747 -18.59 -20.53 -3.29
N ILE A 748 -18.74 -19.24 -2.94
CA ILE A 748 -18.81 -18.75 -1.55
C ILE A 748 -20.02 -17.84 -1.36
N HIS A 749 -20.50 -17.75 -0.12
CA HIS A 749 -21.64 -16.91 0.27
C HIS A 749 -21.28 -16.12 1.54
N ILE A 750 -21.09 -14.81 1.40
CA ILE A 750 -20.83 -13.88 2.52
C ILE A 750 -22.02 -12.91 2.60
N SER A 751 -22.58 -12.68 3.78
CA SER A 751 -23.62 -11.65 3.94
C SER A 751 -23.02 -10.25 3.83
N ARG A 752 -23.84 -9.26 3.46
CA ARG A 752 -23.41 -7.86 3.34
C ARG A 752 -22.80 -7.32 4.63
N ASP A 753 -23.32 -7.74 5.79
CA ASP A 753 -22.85 -7.33 7.11
C ASP A 753 -21.50 -8.00 7.45
N ARG A 754 -21.32 -9.28 7.09
CA ARG A 754 -20.04 -10.00 7.27
C ARG A 754 -18.97 -9.58 6.27
N GLN A 755 -19.32 -9.04 5.10
CA GLN A 755 -18.38 -8.53 4.09
C GLN A 755 -17.42 -7.48 4.66
N ALA A 756 -17.92 -6.60 5.54
CA ALA A 756 -17.13 -5.60 6.26
C ALA A 756 -16.21 -6.22 7.33
N ALA A 757 -16.72 -7.18 8.11
CA ALA A 757 -15.93 -7.89 9.11
C ALA A 757 -14.75 -8.66 8.48
N VAL A 758 -14.97 -9.33 7.34
CA VAL A 758 -13.92 -10.02 6.58
C VAL A 758 -12.84 -9.06 6.07
N SER A 759 -13.22 -7.91 5.52
CA SER A 759 -12.24 -6.88 5.11
C SER A 759 -11.45 -6.34 6.31
N LYS A 760 -12.12 -6.09 7.45
CA LYS A 760 -11.48 -5.62 8.68
C LYS A 760 -10.47 -6.64 9.23
N ALA A 761 -10.84 -7.93 9.29
CA ALA A 761 -9.96 -8.99 9.76
C ALA A 761 -8.71 -9.15 8.86
N TYR A 762 -8.88 -9.11 7.53
CA TYR A 762 -7.77 -9.19 6.59
C TYR A 762 -6.82 -8.00 6.70
N HIS A 763 -7.35 -6.78 6.75
CA HIS A 763 -6.53 -5.57 6.94
C HIS A 763 -5.81 -5.58 8.31
N LEU A 764 -6.50 -5.94 9.40
CA LEU A 764 -5.85 -6.02 10.72
C LEU A 764 -4.75 -7.09 10.79
N ALA A 765 -4.92 -8.25 10.14
CA ALA A 765 -3.87 -9.26 10.07
C ALA A 765 -2.60 -8.73 9.36
N ILE A 766 -2.77 -7.99 8.25
CA ILE A 766 -1.67 -7.33 7.53
C ILE A 766 -0.98 -6.28 8.41
N MET A 767 -1.75 -5.44 9.11
CA MET A 767 -1.21 -4.43 10.01
C MET A 767 -0.46 -5.06 11.20
N ALA A 768 -1.03 -6.10 11.82
CA ALA A 768 -0.40 -6.84 12.91
C ALA A 768 0.93 -7.47 12.49
N PHE A 769 0.95 -8.14 11.33
CA PHE A 769 2.18 -8.66 10.71
C PHE A 769 3.22 -7.53 10.56
N ALA A 770 2.90 -6.50 9.78
CA ALA A 770 3.87 -5.45 9.46
C ALA A 770 4.40 -4.70 10.69
N THR A 771 3.61 -4.53 11.77
CA THR A 771 4.10 -3.90 13.02
C THR A 771 5.21 -4.66 13.73
N GLN A 772 5.41 -5.95 13.44
CA GLN A 772 6.56 -6.70 13.94
C GLN A 772 7.89 -6.20 13.33
N TRP A 773 7.89 -5.85 12.03
CA TRP A 773 9.05 -5.29 11.34
C TRP A 773 9.18 -3.77 11.51
N ALA A 774 8.07 -3.05 11.72
CA ALA A 774 8.02 -1.59 11.84
C ALA A 774 8.61 -1.01 13.15
N GLN A 775 9.16 -1.83 14.06
CA GLN A 775 9.72 -1.33 15.31
C GLN A 775 10.97 -0.47 15.09
N GLU A 776 10.85 0.85 15.23
CA GLU A 776 11.92 1.74 15.68
C GLU A 776 11.99 1.66 17.21
N SER A 777 12.83 0.77 17.74
CA SER A 777 13.00 0.53 19.18
C SER A 777 14.45 0.79 19.61
N ARG A 778 14.73 0.80 20.94
CA ARG A 778 16.10 0.88 21.48
C ARG A 778 16.99 -0.20 20.86
N ARG A 779 16.41 -1.41 20.67
CA ARG A 779 17.04 -2.55 19.98
C ARG A 779 17.56 -2.24 18.58
N GLN A 780 16.96 -1.29 17.84
CA GLN A 780 17.46 -0.93 16.52
C GLN A 780 18.80 -0.17 16.62
N LYS A 781 18.99 0.65 17.65
CA LYS A 781 20.25 1.39 17.91
C LYS A 781 21.33 0.53 18.59
N GLU A 782 20.93 -0.50 19.34
CA GLU A 782 21.86 -1.46 19.94
C GLU A 782 22.82 -2.06 18.89
N ARG A 783 24.03 -2.39 19.35
CA ARG A 783 25.03 -3.17 18.59
C ARG A 783 25.21 -4.55 19.24
N TYR A 784 25.61 -5.53 18.44
CA TYR A 784 25.98 -6.85 18.96
C TYR A 784 27.20 -6.70 19.90
N PRO A 785 27.17 -7.20 21.15
CA PRO A 785 28.20 -6.90 22.14
C PRO A 785 29.62 -7.37 21.74
N SER A 786 30.54 -6.43 21.55
CA SER A 786 31.96 -6.71 21.35
C SER A 786 32.63 -7.09 22.67
N PRO A 787 33.62 -8.01 22.69
CA PRO A 787 34.42 -8.32 23.89
C PRO A 787 35.27 -7.16 24.44
N ALA A 788 35.30 -6.00 23.76
CA ALA A 788 36.13 -4.85 24.10
C ALA A 788 35.35 -3.60 24.56
N ASP A 789 34.02 -3.57 24.41
CA ASP A 789 33.23 -2.38 24.69
C ASP A 789 32.79 -2.33 26.17
N GLY A 790 33.12 -1.23 26.83
CA GLY A 790 32.72 -0.92 28.22
C GLY A 790 32.31 0.55 28.34
N ASP A 791 31.44 0.82 29.31
CA ASP A 791 30.77 2.10 29.62
C ASP A 791 29.88 2.69 28.50
N GLU A 792 28.55 2.57 28.67
CA GLU A 792 27.56 3.37 27.94
C GLU A 792 27.11 4.59 28.76
N ASN A 793 26.62 5.63 28.06
CA ASN A 793 26.36 6.95 28.62
C ASN A 793 24.86 7.14 28.99
N PRO A 794 24.51 7.33 30.28
CA PRO A 794 23.12 7.23 30.78
C PRO A 794 22.17 8.38 30.36
N LEU A 795 22.62 9.36 29.56
CA LEU A 795 21.78 10.48 29.12
C LEU A 795 20.93 10.20 27.87
N ASN A 796 21.17 9.10 27.15
CA ASN A 796 20.35 8.73 25.98
C ASN A 796 19.06 7.97 26.35
N GLU A 797 19.00 7.31 27.51
CA GLU A 797 17.94 6.33 27.79
C GLU A 797 16.53 6.95 27.84
N TYR A 798 16.38 8.16 28.39
CA TYR A 798 15.07 8.73 28.74
C TYR A 798 14.21 9.17 27.55
N MET A 799 14.79 9.37 26.36
CA MET A 799 14.03 9.70 25.13
C MET A 799 13.75 8.47 24.26
N ASP A 800 14.50 7.39 24.43
CA ASP A 800 14.27 6.14 23.67
C ASP A 800 13.21 5.25 24.32
N ASP A 801 13.09 5.29 25.65
CA ASP A 801 12.11 4.52 26.43
C ASP A 801 10.66 4.83 26.00
N VAL A 802 10.34 6.11 25.78
CA VAL A 802 8.99 6.58 25.38
C VAL A 802 8.62 6.13 23.95
N ASN A 803 9.60 6.11 23.04
CA ASN A 803 9.37 5.68 21.66
C ASN A 803 9.23 4.15 21.57
N GLU A 804 10.04 3.39 22.34
CA GLU A 804 9.85 1.94 22.43
C GLU A 804 8.50 1.58 23.06
N GLU A 805 8.07 2.25 24.13
CA GLU A 805 6.77 1.98 24.74
C GLU A 805 5.61 2.19 23.74
N PHE A 806 5.64 3.28 22.95
CA PHE A 806 4.64 3.52 21.91
C PHE A 806 4.62 2.42 20.83
N GLY A 807 5.78 2.08 20.26
CA GLY A 807 5.90 1.05 19.22
C GLY A 807 5.44 -0.33 19.70
N ARG A 808 5.82 -0.70 20.94
CA ARG A 808 5.39 -1.95 21.58
C ARG A 808 3.89 -1.97 21.89
N HIS A 809 3.32 -0.83 22.33
CA HIS A 809 1.90 -0.70 22.57
C HIS A 809 1.09 -0.82 21.27
N LEU A 810 1.56 -0.20 20.18
CA LEU A 810 0.94 -0.31 18.85
C LEU A 810 0.94 -1.75 18.33
N GLN A 811 2.08 -2.45 18.37
CA GLN A 811 2.18 -3.86 17.95
C GLN A 811 1.22 -4.76 18.74
N ARG A 812 1.22 -4.65 20.09
CA ARG A 812 0.30 -5.40 20.96
C ARG A 812 -1.16 -5.12 20.61
N ASN A 813 -1.54 -3.85 20.46
CA ASN A 813 -2.92 -3.46 20.16
C ASN A 813 -3.40 -3.94 18.79
N LEU A 814 -2.55 -3.92 17.76
CA LEU A 814 -2.92 -4.40 16.42
C LEU A 814 -2.96 -5.93 16.35
N TRP A 815 -2.01 -6.62 16.99
CA TRP A 815 -2.04 -8.08 17.11
C TRP A 815 -3.31 -8.57 17.82
N ASP A 816 -3.67 -7.95 18.94
CA ASP A 816 -4.83 -8.38 19.72
C ASP A 816 -6.17 -7.96 19.10
N GLN A 817 -6.20 -6.89 18.29
CA GLN A 817 -7.34 -6.57 17.43
C GLN A 817 -7.48 -7.53 16.25
N ALA A 818 -6.38 -7.91 15.59
CA ALA A 818 -6.37 -8.87 14.51
C ALA A 818 -6.86 -10.24 14.99
N ARG A 819 -6.35 -10.71 16.14
CA ARG A 819 -6.79 -11.94 16.81
C ARG A 819 -8.31 -11.98 17.00
N ARG A 820 -8.87 -10.96 17.65
CA ARG A 820 -10.32 -10.86 17.91
C ARG A 820 -11.12 -10.80 16.60
N ALA A 821 -10.67 -10.01 15.62
CA ALA A 821 -11.35 -9.91 14.32
C ALA A 821 -11.29 -11.20 13.49
N LEU A 822 -10.23 -12.01 13.64
CA LEU A 822 -10.12 -13.35 13.05
C LEU A 822 -11.04 -14.35 13.74
N ASP A 823 -11.26 -14.23 15.05
CA ASP A 823 -12.19 -15.07 15.78
C ASP A 823 -13.66 -14.68 15.48
N ASP A 824 -13.96 -13.39 15.29
CA ASP A 824 -15.26 -12.86 14.81
C ASP A 824 -15.65 -13.34 13.40
N VAL A 825 -14.69 -13.84 12.60
CA VAL A 825 -14.93 -14.43 11.27
C VAL A 825 -14.50 -15.91 11.16
N ALA A 826 -14.28 -16.57 12.30
CA ALA A 826 -13.84 -17.97 12.33
C ALA A 826 -14.82 -18.94 11.65
N ASP A 827 -16.10 -18.60 11.57
CA ASP A 827 -17.15 -19.35 10.87
C ASP A 827 -17.25 -19.04 9.35
N VAL A 828 -16.58 -17.99 8.86
CA VAL A 828 -16.69 -17.54 7.47
C VAL A 828 -15.69 -18.25 6.55
N GLU A 829 -16.15 -18.66 5.37
CA GLU A 829 -15.33 -19.29 4.33
C GLU A 829 -15.07 -18.29 3.19
N SER A 830 -13.85 -17.80 3.12
CA SER A 830 -13.43 -16.72 2.22
C SER A 830 -11.93 -16.78 1.97
N PHE A 831 -11.49 -16.42 0.77
CA PHE A 831 -10.07 -16.35 0.40
C PHE A 831 -9.36 -15.20 1.13
N ARG A 832 -10.08 -14.13 1.49
CA ARG A 832 -9.58 -13.09 2.41
C ARG A 832 -9.35 -13.62 3.82
N VAL A 833 -10.30 -14.41 4.37
CA VAL A 833 -10.15 -15.01 5.71
C VAL A 833 -8.99 -16.01 5.74
N VAL A 834 -8.89 -16.88 4.73
CA VAL A 834 -7.75 -17.79 4.53
C VAL A 834 -6.42 -17.03 4.54
N SER A 835 -6.31 -15.96 3.74
CA SER A 835 -5.09 -15.18 3.64
C SER A 835 -4.77 -14.44 4.94
N ALA A 836 -5.78 -13.92 5.64
CA ALA A 836 -5.65 -13.29 6.95
C ALA A 836 -5.14 -14.26 8.01
N GLU A 837 -5.68 -15.49 8.05
CA GLU A 837 -5.26 -16.55 8.96
C GLU A 837 -3.84 -17.06 8.66
N MET A 838 -3.39 -17.08 7.40
CA MET A 838 -1.98 -17.34 7.06
C MET A 838 -1.07 -16.23 7.57
N ILE A 839 -1.33 -14.98 7.20
CA ILE A 839 -0.50 -13.81 7.55
C ILE A 839 -0.36 -13.69 9.07
N PHE A 840 -1.47 -13.86 9.80
CA PHE A 840 -1.46 -13.86 11.25
C PHE A 840 -0.77 -15.10 11.85
N GLY A 841 -0.84 -16.26 11.17
CA GLY A 841 -0.08 -17.47 11.52
C GLY A 841 1.44 -17.38 11.31
N LEU A 842 1.93 -16.36 10.58
CA LEU A 842 3.35 -15.99 10.48
C LEU A 842 3.75 -14.94 11.53
N THR A 843 2.79 -14.23 12.13
CA THR A 843 3.02 -13.10 13.02
C THR A 843 3.30 -13.56 14.46
N GLN A 844 4.42 -13.16 15.05
CA GLN A 844 4.76 -13.53 16.42
C GLN A 844 3.79 -12.87 17.43
N LYS A 845 3.38 -13.62 18.47
CA LYS A 845 2.73 -13.05 19.67
C LYS A 845 3.71 -12.11 20.38
N PRO A 846 3.39 -10.81 20.57
CA PRO A 846 4.24 -9.91 21.36
C PRO A 846 4.21 -10.29 22.85
N LEU A 847 5.37 -10.26 23.53
CA LEU A 847 5.45 -10.52 24.98
C LEU A 847 4.64 -9.46 25.77
N SER A 848 3.97 -9.88 26.84
CA SER A 848 3.31 -8.99 27.81
C SER A 848 4.30 -8.46 28.89
N GLN A 849 3.81 -7.73 29.90
CA GLN A 849 4.59 -7.41 31.09
C GLN A 849 4.63 -8.59 32.09
N ASP A 850 3.58 -9.41 32.18
CA ASP A 850 3.56 -10.61 33.02
C ASP A 850 4.52 -11.69 32.49
N ASP A 851 4.64 -11.80 31.15
CA ASP A 851 5.65 -12.63 30.47
C ASP A 851 7.11 -12.15 30.72
N LYS A 852 7.32 -10.95 31.28
CA LYS A 852 8.61 -10.46 31.82
C LYS A 852 8.72 -10.62 33.34
N ALA A 853 7.62 -10.70 34.07
CA ALA A 853 7.61 -10.81 35.54
C ALA A 853 7.95 -12.23 36.01
N ASN A 854 7.44 -13.26 35.31
CA ASN A 854 7.80 -14.66 35.54
C ASN A 854 9.25 -15.00 35.09
N ASP A 855 9.89 -14.10 34.34
CA ASP A 855 11.17 -14.30 33.65
C ASP A 855 12.39 -14.17 34.58
N TRP A 856 12.21 -13.60 35.80
CA TRP A 856 13.27 -13.50 36.81
C TRP A 856 13.65 -14.85 37.47
N THR A 857 13.13 -15.97 36.94
CA THR A 857 13.30 -17.32 37.50
C THR A 857 13.85 -18.38 36.55
N THR A 858 14.27 -18.03 35.32
CA THR A 858 15.24 -18.85 34.54
C THR A 858 16.65 -18.67 35.13
N SER A 859 16.83 -19.22 36.33
CA SER A 859 18.09 -19.20 37.07
C SER A 859 19.19 -19.95 36.34
N VAL A 860 19.98 -19.24 35.52
CA VAL A 860 21.20 -19.79 34.90
C VAL A 860 22.14 -20.31 36.00
N PRO A 861 22.36 -21.64 36.13
CA PRO A 861 23.21 -22.15 37.20
C PRO A 861 24.67 -21.87 36.83
N LEU A 862 25.30 -20.96 37.56
CA LEU A 862 26.70 -20.51 37.38
C LEU A 862 27.75 -21.58 37.76
N GLY A 863 27.43 -22.86 37.57
CA GLY A 863 28.27 -24.00 37.98
C GLY A 863 27.93 -25.34 37.31
N GLY A 864 27.18 -25.35 36.20
CA GLY A 864 26.93 -26.56 35.41
C GLY A 864 27.89 -26.73 34.22
N SER A 865 28.11 -27.98 33.80
CA SER A 865 28.76 -28.30 32.51
C SER A 865 27.92 -27.82 31.32
N PHE A 866 28.50 -27.84 30.12
CA PHE A 866 27.72 -27.74 28.90
C PHE A 866 26.93 -29.04 28.68
N ASP A 867 25.71 -28.90 28.19
CA ASP A 867 24.75 -29.95 27.86
C ASP A 867 24.01 -29.46 26.62
N ALA A 868 24.04 -30.25 25.53
CA ALA A 868 23.44 -29.86 24.25
C ALA A 868 21.94 -30.17 24.19
N ASP A 869 21.49 -31.22 24.87
CA ASP A 869 20.10 -31.69 24.84
C ASP A 869 19.23 -30.79 25.73
N ALA A 870 19.69 -30.50 26.96
CA ALA A 870 19.01 -29.56 27.86
C ALA A 870 18.95 -28.14 27.28
N LEU A 871 19.97 -27.73 26.52
CA LEU A 871 19.97 -26.46 25.80
C LEU A 871 19.02 -26.46 24.59
N SER A 872 18.87 -27.59 23.91
CA SER A 872 17.88 -27.75 22.84
C SER A 872 16.45 -27.76 23.39
N GLU A 873 16.22 -28.26 24.61
CA GLU A 873 14.95 -28.19 25.33
C GLU A 873 14.61 -26.74 25.72
N GLU A 874 15.53 -26.04 26.41
CA GLU A 874 15.38 -24.61 26.80
C GLU A 874 15.05 -23.69 25.61
N ILE A 875 15.73 -23.91 24.47
CA ILE A 875 15.46 -23.16 23.23
C ILE A 875 14.12 -23.54 22.59
N SER A 876 13.70 -24.81 22.67
CA SER A 876 12.41 -25.26 22.13
C SER A 876 11.26 -24.63 22.91
N ASP A 877 11.33 -24.61 24.24
CA ASP A 877 10.38 -23.92 25.11
C ASP A 877 10.24 -22.44 24.74
N ILE A 878 11.35 -21.71 24.56
CA ILE A 878 11.35 -20.29 24.17
C ILE A 878 10.57 -20.07 22.86
N ILE A 879 10.77 -20.96 21.88
CA ILE A 879 10.12 -20.88 20.57
C ILE A 879 8.64 -21.31 20.64
N GLU A 880 8.29 -22.28 21.48
CA GLU A 880 6.92 -22.84 21.58
C GLU A 880 5.99 -22.07 22.53
N ASN A 881 6.54 -21.15 23.34
CA ASN A 881 5.77 -20.13 24.09
C ASN A 881 4.84 -19.25 23.22
N ASN A 882 5.04 -19.24 21.89
CA ASN A 882 4.13 -18.59 20.94
C ASN A 882 2.77 -19.32 20.81
N GLY A 883 2.69 -20.60 21.21
CA GLY A 883 1.50 -21.45 21.14
C GLY A 883 1.36 -22.24 19.83
N PRO A 884 0.40 -23.18 19.76
CA PRO A 884 0.19 -24.03 18.59
C PRO A 884 -0.28 -23.23 17.36
N PRO A 885 0.03 -23.68 16.12
CA PRO A 885 -0.20 -22.94 14.87
C PRO A 885 -1.67 -22.95 14.39
N ILE A 886 -2.61 -22.66 15.29
CA ILE A 886 -4.07 -22.76 15.10
C ILE A 886 -4.55 -21.98 13.86
N TYR A 887 -4.02 -20.78 13.63
CA TYR A 887 -4.42 -19.96 12.47
C TYR A 887 -3.95 -20.58 11.14
N MET A 888 -2.76 -21.18 11.10
CA MET A 888 -2.28 -21.89 9.92
C MET A 888 -3.12 -23.15 9.63
N GLU A 889 -3.52 -23.88 10.67
CA GLU A 889 -4.46 -25.01 10.51
C GLU A 889 -5.84 -24.56 10.01
N ARG A 890 -6.39 -23.45 10.56
CA ARG A 890 -7.68 -22.88 10.13
C ARG A 890 -7.63 -22.46 8.66
N ALA A 891 -6.55 -21.78 8.25
CA ALA A 891 -6.33 -21.35 6.88
C ALA A 891 -6.27 -22.55 5.92
N ALA A 892 -5.46 -23.57 6.23
CA ALA A 892 -5.32 -24.77 5.41
C ALA A 892 -6.65 -25.55 5.31
N ARG A 893 -7.41 -25.68 6.42
CA ARG A 893 -8.74 -26.32 6.42
C ARG A 893 -9.70 -25.57 5.51
N LYS A 894 -9.87 -24.26 5.71
CA LYS A 894 -10.75 -23.41 4.89
C LYS A 894 -10.37 -23.46 3.41
N MET A 895 -9.09 -23.28 3.08
CA MET A 895 -8.64 -23.25 1.69
C MET A 895 -8.83 -24.60 1.00
N HIS A 896 -8.65 -25.72 1.71
CA HIS A 896 -8.95 -27.03 1.15
C HIS A 896 -10.44 -27.21 0.82
N VAL A 897 -11.36 -26.79 1.69
CA VAL A 897 -12.82 -26.86 1.38
C VAL A 897 -13.22 -25.87 0.27
N LEU A 898 -12.53 -24.73 0.14
CA LEU A 898 -12.71 -23.78 -0.98
C LEU A 898 -12.21 -24.38 -2.31
N LYS A 899 -10.99 -24.92 -2.34
CA LYS A 899 -10.39 -25.58 -3.51
C LYS A 899 -11.22 -26.81 -3.94
N TYR A 900 -11.69 -27.62 -3.00
CA TYR A 900 -12.54 -28.78 -3.27
C TYR A 900 -13.87 -28.39 -3.94
N ARG A 901 -14.53 -27.32 -3.50
CA ARG A 901 -15.72 -26.76 -4.16
C ARG A 901 -15.41 -26.26 -5.57
N TYR A 902 -14.32 -25.49 -5.72
CA TYR A 902 -13.86 -25.02 -7.02
C TYR A 902 -13.57 -26.19 -7.98
N ASP A 903 -12.91 -27.25 -7.53
CA ASP A 903 -12.62 -28.44 -8.34
C ASP A 903 -13.87 -29.26 -8.70
N ALA A 904 -14.84 -29.37 -7.78
CA ALA A 904 -16.11 -30.03 -8.05
C ALA A 904 -16.93 -29.31 -9.13
N GLU A 905 -16.94 -27.97 -9.11
CA GLU A 905 -17.55 -27.14 -10.15
C GLU A 905 -16.72 -27.18 -11.46
N ARG A 906 -15.38 -27.13 -11.38
CA ARG A 906 -14.42 -27.25 -12.51
C ARG A 906 -14.58 -28.57 -13.27
N ARG A 907 -15.00 -29.63 -12.58
CA ARG A 907 -15.27 -30.97 -13.13
C ARG A 907 -16.76 -31.24 -13.40
N GLY A 908 -17.66 -30.28 -13.12
CA GLY A 908 -19.11 -30.40 -13.39
C GLY A 908 -19.86 -31.41 -12.51
N ILE A 909 -19.33 -31.73 -11.32
CA ILE A 909 -19.83 -32.80 -10.44
C ILE A 909 -20.98 -32.33 -9.52
N VAL A 910 -21.25 -31.02 -9.48
CA VAL A 910 -22.23 -30.40 -8.55
C VAL A 910 -23.68 -30.74 -8.92
N LYS A 911 -24.47 -31.13 -7.91
CA LYS A 911 -25.90 -31.47 -8.07
C LYS A 911 -26.71 -30.25 -8.49
N THR A 912 -27.09 -30.19 -9.77
CA THR A 912 -27.97 -29.15 -10.31
C THR A 912 -29.31 -29.11 -9.58
N ARG A 913 -29.58 -28.01 -8.86
CA ARG A 913 -30.96 -27.64 -8.53
C ARG A 913 -31.71 -27.46 -9.85
N LYS A 914 -32.84 -28.16 -10.01
CA LYS A 914 -33.61 -28.21 -11.26
C LYS A 914 -33.83 -26.80 -11.83
N ASN A 915 -33.57 -26.65 -13.13
CA ASN A 915 -33.76 -25.43 -13.95
C ASN A 915 -32.74 -24.28 -13.80
N LYS A 916 -31.44 -24.55 -13.64
CA LYS A 916 -30.37 -23.59 -14.02
C LYS A 916 -29.31 -24.22 -14.93
N ARG A 917 -28.76 -23.41 -15.86
CA ARG A 917 -27.68 -23.78 -16.80
C ARG A 917 -26.31 -23.74 -16.09
N PRO A 918 -25.33 -24.57 -16.51
CA PRO A 918 -23.96 -24.51 -16.00
C PRO A 918 -23.20 -23.33 -16.60
N VAL A 919 -23.21 -22.18 -15.92
CA VAL A 919 -22.59 -20.91 -16.36
C VAL A 919 -21.76 -20.26 -15.24
N THR A 920 -21.54 -20.99 -14.15
CA THR A 920 -21.08 -20.46 -12.85
C THR A 920 -19.58 -20.11 -12.87
N LEU A 921 -18.69 -21.03 -13.28
CA LEU A 921 -17.25 -20.75 -13.35
C LEU A 921 -16.84 -19.82 -14.51
N SER A 922 -17.65 -19.70 -15.56
CA SER A 922 -17.40 -18.73 -16.64
C SER A 922 -17.54 -17.26 -16.22
N MET A 923 -17.92 -17.00 -14.97
CA MET A 923 -17.95 -15.66 -14.36
C MET A 923 -16.65 -15.29 -13.62
N MET A 924 -15.66 -16.19 -13.53
CA MET A 924 -14.34 -15.91 -12.94
C MET A 924 -13.29 -15.69 -14.02
N SER A 925 -12.41 -14.69 -13.85
CA SER A 925 -11.30 -14.48 -14.78
C SER A 925 -10.30 -15.65 -14.74
N THR A 926 -9.47 -15.75 -15.77
CA THR A 926 -8.36 -16.72 -15.79
C THR A 926 -7.32 -16.42 -14.70
N GLU A 927 -7.09 -15.14 -14.36
CA GLU A 927 -6.19 -14.77 -13.26
C GLU A 927 -6.78 -15.16 -11.88
N ASP A 928 -8.09 -14.98 -11.65
CA ASP A 928 -8.73 -15.45 -10.40
C ASP A 928 -8.59 -16.97 -10.25
N GLN A 929 -8.80 -17.72 -11.33
CA GLN A 929 -8.67 -19.18 -11.35
C GLN A 929 -7.22 -19.66 -11.12
N SER A 930 -6.23 -18.94 -11.67
CA SER A 930 -4.81 -19.13 -11.34
C SER A 930 -4.56 -18.83 -9.85
N THR A 931 -5.10 -17.73 -9.33
CA THR A 931 -4.91 -17.30 -7.94
C THR A 931 -5.44 -18.33 -6.94
N ILE A 932 -6.59 -18.98 -7.21
CA ILE A 932 -7.09 -20.08 -6.36
C ILE A 932 -6.08 -21.24 -6.28
N SER A 933 -5.39 -21.54 -7.38
CA SER A 933 -4.35 -22.58 -7.43
C SER A 933 -3.09 -22.16 -6.66
N LEU A 934 -2.66 -20.90 -6.80
CA LEU A 934 -1.56 -20.32 -6.04
C LEU A 934 -1.82 -20.28 -4.53
N LEU A 935 -2.96 -19.74 -4.09
CA LEU A 935 -3.33 -19.69 -2.67
C LEU A 935 -3.45 -21.11 -2.06
N TYR A 936 -3.86 -22.10 -2.86
CA TYR A 936 -3.89 -23.50 -2.41
C TYR A 936 -2.48 -24.08 -2.27
N TRP A 937 -1.58 -23.80 -3.23
CA TRP A 937 -0.18 -24.21 -3.11
C TRP A 937 0.50 -23.54 -1.92
N LEU A 938 0.29 -22.24 -1.69
CA LEU A 938 0.79 -21.55 -0.49
C LEU A 938 0.27 -22.19 0.81
N SER A 939 -1.01 -22.57 0.86
CA SER A 939 -1.59 -23.31 1.99
C SER A 939 -0.86 -24.62 2.25
N VAL A 940 -0.60 -25.39 1.18
CA VAL A 940 0.03 -26.72 1.27
C VAL A 940 1.51 -26.58 1.66
N MET A 941 2.23 -25.57 1.16
CA MET A 941 3.61 -25.27 1.56
C MET A 941 3.69 -24.88 3.04
N PHE A 942 2.88 -23.92 3.49
CA PHE A 942 2.87 -23.48 4.88
C PHE A 942 2.40 -24.57 5.85
N ASP A 943 1.37 -25.35 5.49
CA ASP A 943 0.92 -26.48 6.33
C ASP A 943 1.99 -27.57 6.42
N THR A 944 2.71 -27.88 5.32
CA THR A 944 3.82 -28.86 5.33
C THR A 944 4.95 -28.42 6.25
N VAL A 945 5.43 -27.17 6.11
CA VAL A 945 6.52 -26.63 6.93
C VAL A 945 6.09 -26.50 8.40
N SER A 946 4.89 -25.98 8.66
CA SER A 946 4.31 -25.89 10.01
C SER A 946 4.16 -27.26 10.67
N SER A 947 3.64 -28.26 9.96
CA SER A 947 3.40 -29.60 10.48
C SER A 947 4.68 -30.29 10.89
N SER A 948 5.71 -30.17 10.06
CA SER A 948 7.02 -30.79 10.27
C SER A 948 7.77 -30.18 11.44
N MET A 949 7.70 -28.84 11.61
CA MET A 949 8.34 -28.13 12.72
C MET A 949 7.62 -28.32 14.06
N ALA A 950 6.29 -28.47 14.06
CA ALA A 950 5.47 -28.66 15.26
C ALA A 950 5.03 -30.13 15.49
N GLU A 951 5.66 -31.07 14.78
CA GLU A 951 5.42 -32.52 14.77
C GLU A 951 3.95 -32.98 14.75
N ARG A 952 3.07 -32.20 14.11
CA ARG A 952 1.63 -32.47 13.98
C ARG A 952 1.30 -33.08 12.61
N PRO A 953 0.17 -33.78 12.46
CA PRO A 953 -0.35 -34.15 11.14
C PRO A 953 -0.54 -32.93 10.22
N VAL A 954 -0.27 -33.12 8.93
CA VAL A 954 -0.73 -32.19 7.89
C VAL A 954 -2.25 -32.13 7.84
N VAL A 955 -2.79 -30.93 7.65
CA VAL A 955 -4.22 -30.70 7.40
C VAL A 955 -4.61 -31.21 6.02
N VAL A 956 -3.76 -30.98 5.02
CA VAL A 956 -4.02 -31.42 3.64
C VAL A 956 -3.19 -32.66 3.32
N VAL A 957 -3.83 -33.83 3.45
CA VAL A 957 -3.24 -35.13 3.11
C VAL A 957 -2.81 -35.21 1.64
N ASP A 958 -1.86 -36.10 1.35
CA ASP A 958 -1.23 -36.24 0.02
C ASP A 958 -2.24 -36.48 -1.11
N ALA A 959 -3.19 -37.40 -0.93
CA ALA A 959 -4.26 -37.69 -1.89
C ALA A 959 -5.10 -36.45 -2.30
N ASN A 960 -5.06 -35.38 -1.50
CA ASN A 960 -5.74 -34.11 -1.74
C ASN A 960 -4.79 -32.97 -2.15
N SER A 961 -3.47 -33.18 -2.12
CA SER A 961 -2.41 -32.17 -2.40
C SER A 961 -1.44 -32.55 -3.54
N GLN A 962 -1.69 -33.66 -4.25
CA GLN A 962 -0.95 -34.04 -5.47
C GLN A 962 -0.96 -32.98 -6.58
N HIS A 963 0.04 -33.02 -7.45
CA HIS A 963 -0.01 -32.36 -8.76
C HIS A 963 -1.28 -32.77 -9.52
N ASP A 964 -1.92 -31.83 -10.24
CA ASP A 964 -3.21 -32.04 -10.93
C ASP A 964 -3.16 -33.20 -11.99
N ASP A 965 -1.95 -33.61 -12.40
CA ASP A 965 -1.66 -34.69 -13.38
C ASP A 965 -1.31 -36.06 -12.74
N ALA A 966 -1.25 -36.17 -11.41
CA ALA A 966 -0.84 -37.41 -10.75
C ALA A 966 -1.94 -38.49 -10.80
N THR A 967 -1.56 -39.74 -11.11
CA THR A 967 -2.49 -40.87 -11.22
C THR A 967 -2.15 -42.01 -10.26
N GLY A 968 -3.09 -42.37 -9.38
CA GLY A 968 -3.16 -43.69 -8.74
C GLY A 968 -2.30 -43.93 -7.49
N ASP A 969 -1.54 -42.95 -7.01
CA ASP A 969 -0.65 -43.09 -5.84
C ASP A 969 -1.21 -42.40 -4.57
N LYS A 970 -0.68 -42.78 -3.40
CA LYS A 970 -0.98 -42.17 -2.09
C LYS A 970 0.00 -41.07 -1.71
N ASP A 971 1.28 -41.21 -2.06
CA ASP A 971 2.37 -40.30 -1.64
C ASP A 971 2.64 -39.24 -2.72
N TRP A 972 3.24 -38.09 -2.40
CA TRP A 972 3.57 -37.05 -3.39
C TRP A 972 4.45 -37.59 -4.54
N ASN A 973 3.99 -37.40 -5.77
CA ASN A 973 4.72 -37.78 -6.98
C ASN A 973 5.89 -36.80 -7.24
N VAL A 974 7.01 -37.02 -6.56
CA VAL A 974 8.17 -36.10 -6.51
C VAL A 974 8.62 -35.58 -7.89
N PRO A 975 8.76 -36.41 -8.95
CA PRO A 975 9.11 -35.93 -10.30
C PRO A 975 8.19 -34.83 -10.87
N LEU A 976 6.89 -34.83 -10.54
CA LEU A 976 5.95 -33.80 -11.00
C LEU A 976 6.12 -32.47 -10.24
N PHE A 977 6.60 -32.50 -9.00
CA PHE A 977 6.86 -31.30 -8.20
C PHE A 977 8.20 -30.64 -8.57
N ILE A 978 9.25 -31.42 -8.84
CA ILE A 978 10.57 -30.89 -9.27
C ILE A 978 10.67 -30.67 -10.80
N GLN A 979 9.72 -31.21 -11.57
CA GLN A 979 9.63 -31.14 -13.04
C GLN A 979 10.86 -31.73 -13.78
N ASP A 980 11.64 -32.56 -13.08
CA ASP A 980 12.92 -33.11 -13.53
C ASP A 980 13.21 -34.50 -12.90
N SER A 981 14.35 -35.11 -13.25
CA SER A 981 14.78 -36.40 -12.70
C SER A 981 15.71 -36.26 -11.49
N LEU A 982 15.38 -36.98 -10.40
CA LEU A 982 16.24 -37.14 -9.21
C LEU A 982 17.61 -37.76 -9.53
N GLU A 983 17.74 -38.48 -10.64
CA GLU A 983 18.96 -39.21 -11.04
C GLU A 983 19.76 -38.51 -12.15
N LYS A 984 19.08 -37.67 -12.95
CA LYS A 984 19.63 -37.01 -14.15
C LYS A 984 19.00 -35.62 -14.33
N PRO A 985 19.36 -34.63 -13.49
CA PRO A 985 18.87 -33.27 -13.65
C PRO A 985 19.28 -32.67 -14.99
N LYS A 986 18.40 -31.87 -15.59
CA LYS A 986 18.56 -31.22 -16.90
C LYS A 986 19.14 -29.82 -16.81
N LEU A 987 18.95 -29.15 -15.67
CA LEU A 987 19.35 -27.75 -15.48
C LEU A 987 20.34 -27.65 -14.31
N VAL A 988 21.53 -27.14 -14.62
CA VAL A 988 22.53 -26.70 -13.64
C VAL A 988 22.90 -25.28 -14.04
N VAL A 989 22.73 -24.34 -13.11
CA VAL A 989 23.04 -22.91 -13.28
C VAL A 989 24.26 -22.60 -12.41
N HIS A 990 25.15 -21.75 -12.90
CA HIS A 990 26.37 -21.34 -12.22
C HIS A 990 26.46 -19.81 -12.15
N TRP A 991 27.11 -19.27 -11.12
CA TRP A 991 27.38 -17.84 -11.00
C TRP A 991 28.74 -17.47 -11.62
N PRO A 992 28.90 -16.33 -12.31
CA PRO A 992 27.87 -15.33 -12.63
C PRO A 992 26.96 -15.73 -13.80
N CYS A 993 25.67 -15.44 -13.64
CA CYS A 993 24.64 -15.58 -14.68
C CYS A 993 23.79 -14.30 -14.77
N SER A 994 22.83 -14.24 -15.69
CA SER A 994 21.86 -13.13 -15.72
C SER A 994 20.95 -13.15 -14.49
N TYR A 995 20.36 -12.00 -14.17
CA TYR A 995 19.42 -11.89 -13.06
C TYR A 995 18.19 -12.79 -13.27
N ASP A 996 17.64 -12.88 -14.49
CA ASP A 996 16.51 -13.75 -14.84
C ASP A 996 16.83 -15.25 -14.58
N GLU A 997 18.03 -15.69 -14.97
CA GLU A 997 18.51 -17.06 -14.72
C GLU A 997 18.67 -17.33 -13.22
N ALA A 998 19.19 -16.37 -12.46
CA ALA A 998 19.32 -16.48 -11.00
C ALA A 998 17.93 -16.51 -10.31
N ALA A 999 17.02 -15.64 -10.72
CA ALA A 999 15.64 -15.55 -10.24
C ALA A 999 14.88 -16.87 -10.50
N GLU A 1000 14.99 -17.41 -11.71
CA GLU A 1000 14.38 -18.71 -12.03
C GLU A 1000 15.06 -19.87 -11.27
N ALA A 1001 16.39 -19.92 -11.18
CA ALA A 1001 17.11 -20.99 -10.48
C ALA A 1001 16.77 -21.03 -8.97
N VAL A 1002 16.67 -19.87 -8.32
CA VAL A 1002 16.24 -19.76 -6.91
C VAL A 1002 14.76 -20.14 -6.77
N ALA A 1003 13.85 -19.63 -7.61
CA ALA A 1003 12.43 -19.93 -7.47
C ALA A 1003 12.09 -21.41 -7.79
N ARG A 1004 12.76 -22.04 -8.78
CA ARG A 1004 12.64 -23.48 -9.08
C ARG A 1004 13.11 -24.38 -7.93
N SER A 1005 13.95 -23.87 -7.03
CA SER A 1005 14.43 -24.64 -5.87
C SER A 1005 13.41 -24.70 -4.72
N ALA A 1006 12.41 -23.81 -4.68
CA ALA A 1006 11.48 -23.72 -3.55
C ALA A 1006 10.60 -24.97 -3.33
N PRO A 1007 10.06 -25.65 -4.36
CA PRO A 1007 9.39 -26.94 -4.18
C PRO A 1007 10.28 -28.01 -3.53
N VAL A 1008 11.60 -27.97 -3.76
CA VAL A 1008 12.57 -28.93 -3.20
C VAL A 1008 12.69 -28.79 -1.68
N LYS A 1009 12.68 -27.56 -1.15
CA LYS A 1009 12.68 -27.33 0.31
C LYS A 1009 11.37 -27.83 0.96
N VAL A 1010 10.23 -27.63 0.28
CA VAL A 1010 8.93 -28.11 0.77
C VAL A 1010 8.86 -29.64 0.72
N LEU A 1011 9.40 -30.26 -0.32
CA LEU A 1011 9.58 -31.70 -0.41
C LEU A 1011 10.43 -32.25 0.74
N MET A 1012 11.54 -31.57 1.12
CA MET A 1012 12.35 -31.98 2.27
C MET A 1012 11.53 -31.99 3.57
N PHE A 1013 10.73 -30.96 3.84
CA PHE A 1013 9.80 -30.97 4.99
C PHE A 1013 8.71 -32.05 4.84
N ARG A 1014 8.14 -32.29 3.65
CA ARG A 1014 7.17 -33.39 3.44
C ARG A 1014 7.78 -34.76 3.76
N HIS A 1015 9.05 -34.95 3.42
CA HIS A 1015 9.83 -36.15 3.73
C HIS A 1015 10.13 -36.32 5.22
N VAL A 1016 10.47 -35.23 5.93
CA VAL A 1016 10.52 -35.19 7.39
C VAL A 1016 9.17 -35.62 7.99
N HIS A 1017 8.06 -35.11 7.46
CA HIS A 1017 6.72 -35.47 7.92
C HIS A 1017 6.34 -36.94 7.67
N TYR A 1018 6.74 -37.52 6.53
CA TYR A 1018 6.54 -38.96 6.29
C TYR A 1018 7.28 -39.80 7.34
N LEU A 1019 8.54 -39.46 7.65
CA LEU A 1019 9.32 -40.19 8.64
C LEU A 1019 8.72 -40.04 10.05
N GLN A 1020 8.34 -38.83 10.46
CA GLN A 1020 7.58 -38.59 11.70
C GLN A 1020 6.31 -39.44 11.77
N THR A 1021 5.56 -39.55 10.67
CA THR A 1021 4.29 -40.29 10.61
C THR A 1021 4.49 -41.79 10.73
N VAL A 1022 5.41 -42.37 9.95
CA VAL A 1022 5.72 -43.81 9.94
C VAL A 1022 6.25 -44.26 11.32
N LEU A 1023 7.11 -43.46 11.96
CA LEU A 1023 7.61 -43.74 13.31
C LEU A 1023 6.49 -43.65 14.38
N ARG A 1024 5.62 -42.64 14.30
CA ARG A 1024 4.47 -42.48 15.22
C ARG A 1024 3.37 -43.54 15.01
N GLN A 1025 3.34 -44.21 13.85
CA GLN A 1025 2.44 -45.32 13.55
C GLN A 1025 2.99 -46.69 14.00
N GLY A 1026 4.29 -46.82 14.26
CA GLY A 1026 4.91 -48.11 14.58
C GLY A 1026 4.97 -49.06 13.36
N GLU A 1027 5.12 -48.49 12.17
CA GLU A 1027 5.28 -49.23 10.91
C GLU A 1027 6.58 -50.04 10.85
N SER A 1028 6.71 -50.95 9.88
CA SER A 1028 7.83 -51.89 9.84
C SER A 1028 9.18 -51.22 9.54
N PRO A 1029 10.32 -51.78 10.02
CA PRO A 1029 11.65 -51.23 9.75
C PRO A 1029 11.98 -51.09 8.27
N GLU A 1030 11.48 -51.97 7.42
CA GLU A 1030 11.62 -51.88 5.96
C GLU A 1030 10.94 -50.61 5.41
N LYS A 1031 9.78 -50.22 5.97
CA LYS A 1031 9.08 -49.00 5.57
C LYS A 1031 9.73 -47.74 6.12
N VAL A 1032 10.28 -47.80 7.34
CA VAL A 1032 11.14 -46.73 7.89
C VAL A 1032 12.33 -46.48 6.96
N GLU A 1033 13.05 -47.53 6.57
CA GLU A 1033 14.22 -47.41 5.67
C GLU A 1033 13.84 -46.96 4.25
N GLU A 1034 12.71 -47.40 3.70
CA GLU A 1034 12.20 -46.90 2.40
C GLU A 1034 11.99 -45.38 2.42
N ILE A 1035 11.40 -44.85 3.49
CA ILE A 1035 11.20 -43.40 3.66
C ILE A 1035 12.52 -42.67 3.88
N ILE A 1036 13.45 -43.24 4.67
CA ILE A 1036 14.80 -42.66 4.82
C ILE A 1036 15.50 -42.58 3.47
N GLU A 1037 15.52 -43.67 2.69
CA GLU A 1037 16.19 -43.70 1.38
C GLU A 1037 15.59 -42.68 0.41
N ARG A 1038 14.25 -42.62 0.31
CA ARG A 1038 13.54 -41.62 -0.51
C ARG A 1038 13.88 -40.18 -0.07
N SER A 1039 14.00 -39.93 1.23
CA SER A 1039 14.37 -38.61 1.78
C SER A 1039 15.83 -38.23 1.47
N VAL A 1040 16.74 -39.20 1.56
CA VAL A 1040 18.16 -39.03 1.16
C VAL A 1040 18.28 -38.73 -0.35
N ARG A 1041 17.43 -39.32 -1.20
CA ARG A 1041 17.38 -38.99 -2.64
C ARG A 1041 17.02 -37.52 -2.90
N VAL A 1042 16.08 -36.93 -2.12
CA VAL A 1042 15.75 -35.49 -2.22
C VAL A 1042 16.93 -34.61 -1.77
N TYR A 1043 17.60 -34.95 -0.66
CA TYR A 1043 18.81 -34.24 -0.24
C TYR A 1043 19.94 -34.35 -1.27
N ARG A 1044 20.13 -35.52 -1.89
CA ARG A 1044 21.12 -35.72 -2.96
C ARG A 1044 20.79 -34.86 -4.19
N TYR A 1045 19.52 -34.82 -4.61
CA TYR A 1045 19.08 -33.98 -5.73
C TYR A 1045 19.40 -32.51 -5.47
N TRP A 1046 19.01 -31.95 -4.31
CA TRP A 1046 19.38 -30.58 -3.93
C TRP A 1046 20.89 -30.33 -4.09
N ASN A 1047 21.73 -31.19 -3.54
CA ASN A 1047 23.19 -31.03 -3.61
C ASN A 1047 23.77 -31.13 -5.03
N MET A 1048 23.07 -31.79 -5.96
CA MET A 1048 23.50 -31.94 -7.36
C MET A 1048 22.98 -30.83 -8.29
N THR A 1049 21.90 -30.13 -7.90
CA THR A 1049 21.31 -29.03 -8.69
C THR A 1049 21.50 -27.67 -8.02
N HIS A 1050 20.68 -27.34 -7.03
CA HIS A 1050 20.59 -26.02 -6.43
C HIS A 1050 21.72 -25.74 -5.42
N GLY A 1051 22.11 -26.75 -4.63
CA GLY A 1051 23.13 -26.67 -3.59
C GLY A 1051 24.57 -26.49 -4.08
N THR A 1052 24.81 -26.38 -5.39
CA THR A 1052 26.08 -25.89 -5.94
C THR A 1052 25.98 -24.40 -6.25
N PHE A 1053 24.98 -24.00 -7.03
CA PHE A 1053 24.64 -22.59 -7.26
C PHE A 1053 24.51 -21.79 -5.95
N PHE A 1054 23.79 -22.32 -4.95
CA PHE A 1054 23.62 -21.68 -3.64
C PHE A 1054 24.94 -21.50 -2.85
N ARG A 1055 25.98 -22.29 -3.11
CA ARG A 1055 27.31 -22.08 -2.52
C ARG A 1055 28.12 -21.06 -3.30
N GLU A 1056 28.03 -21.05 -4.63
CA GLU A 1056 28.60 -19.99 -5.46
C GLU A 1056 27.99 -18.62 -5.11
N LEU A 1057 26.69 -18.58 -4.76
CA LEU A 1057 26.04 -17.38 -4.24
C LEU A 1057 26.50 -16.98 -2.81
N LEU A 1058 26.88 -17.93 -1.95
CA LEU A 1058 27.52 -17.61 -0.65
C LEU A 1058 28.92 -17.01 -0.85
N GLU A 1059 29.70 -17.60 -1.75
CA GLU A 1059 31.09 -17.21 -2.02
C GLU A 1059 31.21 -15.83 -2.69
N ASN A 1060 30.18 -15.42 -3.46
CA ASN A 1060 30.17 -14.18 -4.23
C ASN A 1060 29.12 -13.16 -3.74
N TYR A 1061 28.69 -13.26 -2.48
CA TYR A 1061 27.49 -12.57 -1.95
C TYR A 1061 27.37 -11.08 -2.29
N ASP A 1062 28.46 -10.31 -2.13
CA ASP A 1062 28.50 -8.86 -2.36
C ASP A 1062 28.30 -8.45 -3.83
N SER A 1063 28.43 -9.39 -4.78
CA SER A 1063 28.23 -9.15 -6.22
C SER A 1063 26.78 -9.41 -6.69
N ILE A 1064 25.93 -9.94 -5.82
CA ILE A 1064 24.59 -10.44 -6.16
C ILE A 1064 23.56 -9.32 -5.96
N PRO A 1065 22.57 -9.15 -6.87
CA PRO A 1065 21.45 -8.23 -6.65
C PRO A 1065 20.75 -8.47 -5.31
N SER A 1066 20.48 -7.39 -4.57
CA SER A 1066 19.81 -7.36 -3.24
C SER A 1066 18.56 -8.24 -3.16
N ARG A 1067 17.78 -8.28 -4.24
CA ARG A 1067 16.59 -9.12 -4.42
C ARG A 1067 16.89 -10.62 -4.46
N ILE A 1068 17.96 -11.04 -5.12
CA ILE A 1068 18.39 -12.43 -5.11
C ILE A 1068 18.99 -12.78 -3.73
N GLN A 1069 19.69 -11.83 -3.07
CA GLN A 1069 20.16 -12.00 -1.69
C GLN A 1069 18.99 -12.22 -0.70
N SER A 1070 17.86 -11.53 -0.85
CA SER A 1070 16.69 -11.68 0.02
C SER A 1070 15.90 -12.97 -0.22
N TRP A 1071 15.81 -13.44 -1.47
CA TRP A 1071 15.19 -14.74 -1.79
C TRP A 1071 16.07 -15.91 -1.33
N PHE A 1072 17.39 -15.76 -1.45
CA PHE A 1072 18.38 -16.77 -1.10
C PHE A 1072 18.27 -17.24 0.37
N ILE A 1073 18.16 -16.31 1.33
CA ILE A 1073 17.91 -16.64 2.76
C ILE A 1073 16.57 -17.39 2.95
N CYS A 1074 15.51 -16.97 2.25
CA CYS A 1074 14.15 -17.53 2.36
C CYS A 1074 14.00 -18.94 1.76
N ILE A 1075 15.00 -19.42 1.01
CA ILE A 1075 15.12 -20.81 0.56
C ILE A 1075 16.13 -21.59 1.40
N SER A 1076 17.35 -21.05 1.55
CA SER A 1076 18.50 -21.75 2.12
C SER A 1076 18.28 -22.17 3.58
N ALA A 1077 17.93 -21.23 4.46
CA ALA A 1077 17.72 -21.53 5.88
C ALA A 1077 16.62 -22.59 6.13
N PRO A 1078 15.41 -22.49 5.52
CA PRO A 1078 14.42 -23.56 5.61
C PRO A 1078 14.90 -24.91 5.04
N MET A 1079 15.67 -24.93 3.94
CA MET A 1079 16.19 -26.18 3.39
C MET A 1079 17.14 -26.88 4.37
N HIS A 1080 18.09 -26.15 4.95
CA HIS A 1080 19.01 -26.72 5.93
C HIS A 1080 18.33 -27.09 7.25
N LEU A 1081 17.29 -26.36 7.69
CA LEU A 1081 16.45 -26.77 8.82
C LEU A 1081 15.75 -28.11 8.55
N GLY A 1082 15.15 -28.29 7.36
CA GLY A 1082 14.53 -29.57 6.97
C GLY A 1082 15.53 -30.73 6.97
N VAL A 1083 16.76 -30.49 6.49
CA VAL A 1083 17.83 -31.49 6.50
C VAL A 1083 18.31 -31.82 7.92
N LEU A 1084 18.40 -30.84 8.82
CA LEU A 1084 18.75 -31.06 10.23
C LEU A 1084 17.65 -31.86 10.94
N LEU A 1085 16.37 -31.54 10.73
CA LEU A 1085 15.24 -32.32 11.26
C LEU A 1085 15.23 -33.77 10.73
N LEU A 1086 15.58 -33.99 9.45
CA LEU A 1086 15.75 -35.33 8.90
C LEU A 1086 16.92 -36.07 9.59
N ALA A 1087 18.06 -35.41 9.78
CA ALA A 1087 19.22 -36.01 10.44
C ALA A 1087 18.92 -36.37 11.91
N ASP A 1088 18.13 -35.54 12.61
CA ASP A 1088 17.69 -35.79 13.98
C ASP A 1088 16.74 -37.01 14.06
N LEU A 1089 15.77 -37.12 13.15
CA LEU A 1089 14.88 -38.29 13.08
C LEU A 1089 15.63 -39.57 12.71
N VAL A 1090 16.56 -39.52 11.75
CA VAL A 1090 17.41 -40.68 11.42
C VAL A 1090 18.31 -41.08 12.60
N SER A 1091 18.80 -40.10 13.37
CA SER A 1091 19.51 -40.35 14.63
C SER A 1091 18.61 -41.05 15.66
N GLN A 1092 17.35 -40.63 15.81
CA GLN A 1092 16.38 -41.32 16.68
C GLN A 1092 16.09 -42.75 16.20
N VAL A 1093 16.00 -42.99 14.89
CA VAL A 1093 15.81 -44.34 14.31
C VAL A 1093 16.99 -45.26 14.64
N ASP A 1094 18.22 -44.78 14.45
CA ASP A 1094 19.42 -45.57 14.72
C ASP A 1094 19.63 -45.79 16.23
N THR A 1095 19.47 -44.76 17.07
CA THR A 1095 19.60 -44.88 18.54
C THR A 1095 18.54 -45.80 19.16
N ASN A 1096 17.30 -45.77 18.68
CA ASN A 1096 16.21 -46.61 19.21
C ASN A 1096 16.05 -47.96 18.47
N SER A 1097 16.95 -48.29 17.53
CA SER A 1097 16.92 -49.53 16.74
C SER A 1097 15.59 -49.76 15.99
N LEU A 1098 15.02 -48.69 15.42
CA LEU A 1098 13.76 -48.73 14.66
C LEU A 1098 13.97 -48.99 13.15
N GLY A 1099 15.21 -48.90 12.67
CA GLY A 1099 15.60 -49.16 11.29
C GLY A 1099 16.10 -50.59 11.06
N LEU A 1100 16.61 -50.88 9.87
CA LEU A 1100 17.21 -52.17 9.56
C LEU A 1100 18.69 -52.19 9.99
N PRO A 1101 19.18 -53.22 10.72
CA PRO A 1101 20.54 -53.22 11.27
C PRO A 1101 21.68 -53.00 10.25
N ALA A 1102 21.54 -53.51 9.01
CA ALA A 1102 22.54 -53.31 7.96
C ALA A 1102 22.58 -51.85 7.47
N GLN A 1103 21.43 -51.20 7.35
CA GLN A 1103 21.29 -49.80 6.97
C GLN A 1103 21.81 -48.87 8.08
N THR A 1104 21.47 -49.14 9.35
CA THR A 1104 22.07 -48.47 10.53
C THR A 1104 23.59 -48.63 10.55
N GLN A 1105 24.12 -49.84 10.34
CA GLN A 1105 25.57 -50.07 10.29
C GLN A 1105 26.22 -49.31 9.12
N SER A 1106 25.57 -49.25 7.96
CA SER A 1106 26.03 -48.48 6.79
C SER A 1106 26.06 -46.97 7.07
N ARG A 1107 25.01 -46.41 7.70
CA ARG A 1107 24.99 -45.01 8.15
C ARG A 1107 26.07 -44.71 9.20
N THR A 1108 26.29 -45.64 10.13
CA THR A 1108 27.32 -45.52 11.18
C THR A 1108 28.73 -45.54 10.59
N ASN A 1109 29.05 -46.56 9.77
CA ASN A 1109 30.35 -46.71 9.11
C ASN A 1109 30.67 -45.49 8.21
N SER A 1110 29.67 -44.99 7.48
CA SER A 1110 29.81 -43.82 6.62
C SER A 1110 29.68 -42.47 7.35
N LYS A 1111 29.49 -42.46 8.67
CA LYS A 1111 29.25 -41.27 9.51
C LYS A 1111 28.21 -40.31 8.89
N TRP A 1112 27.12 -40.85 8.33
CA TRP A 1112 26.20 -40.07 7.50
C TRP A 1112 25.56 -38.90 8.26
N ILE A 1113 25.03 -39.16 9.46
CA ILE A 1113 24.35 -38.16 10.31
C ILE A 1113 25.31 -37.00 10.65
N MET A 1114 26.54 -37.32 11.08
CA MET A 1114 27.59 -36.32 11.37
C MET A 1114 27.85 -35.42 10.17
N ARG A 1115 28.16 -36.00 8.99
CA ARG A 1115 28.50 -35.22 7.79
C ARG A 1115 27.35 -34.35 7.29
N VAL A 1116 26.10 -34.79 7.48
CA VAL A 1116 24.90 -34.02 7.09
C VAL A 1116 24.61 -32.89 8.09
N ARG A 1117 24.79 -33.12 9.39
CA ARG A 1117 24.74 -32.06 10.42
C ARG A 1117 25.84 -31.03 10.21
N GLU A 1118 27.11 -31.46 10.10
CA GLU A 1118 28.26 -30.57 9.91
C GLU A 1118 28.07 -29.67 8.68
N ARG A 1119 27.73 -30.27 7.54
CA ARG A 1119 27.55 -29.52 6.29
C ARG A 1119 26.39 -28.52 6.38
N SER A 1120 25.27 -28.90 6.97
CA SER A 1120 24.09 -28.02 7.08
C SER A 1120 24.31 -26.92 8.12
N ALA A 1121 24.99 -27.21 9.23
CA ALA A 1121 25.40 -26.21 10.20
C ALA A 1121 26.45 -25.25 9.63
N LYS A 1122 27.34 -25.71 8.74
CA LYS A 1122 28.31 -24.87 8.03
C LYS A 1122 27.62 -23.92 7.05
N GLU A 1123 26.80 -24.45 6.14
CA GLU A 1123 26.08 -23.62 5.16
C GLU A 1123 25.13 -22.62 5.89
N LEU A 1124 24.60 -22.95 7.08
CA LEU A 1124 23.89 -22.01 7.96
C LEU A 1124 24.79 -20.96 8.64
N SER A 1125 25.98 -21.31 9.14
CA SER A 1125 26.93 -20.34 9.71
C SER A 1125 27.52 -19.40 8.64
N ASP A 1126 27.76 -19.91 7.44
CA ASP A 1126 28.22 -19.12 6.29
C ASP A 1126 27.11 -18.15 5.82
N LEU A 1127 25.87 -18.63 5.74
CA LEU A 1127 24.66 -17.82 5.49
C LEU A 1127 24.46 -16.73 6.57
N ALA A 1128 24.60 -17.07 7.84
CA ALA A 1128 24.48 -16.13 8.96
C ALA A 1128 25.54 -15.01 8.88
N ARG A 1129 26.79 -15.35 8.52
CA ARG A 1129 27.87 -14.39 8.34
C ARG A 1129 27.59 -13.40 7.21
N VAL A 1130 27.28 -13.87 6.00
CA VAL A 1130 27.11 -12.98 4.84
C VAL A 1130 25.84 -12.13 4.93
N THR A 1131 24.76 -12.65 5.52
CA THR A 1131 23.51 -11.88 5.71
C THR A 1131 23.62 -10.81 6.80
N THR A 1132 24.66 -10.82 7.65
CA THR A 1132 24.84 -9.87 8.78
C THR A 1132 26.09 -8.99 8.64
N PRO A 1133 26.19 -8.16 7.58
CA PRO A 1133 27.38 -7.34 7.30
C PRO A 1133 27.62 -6.27 8.38
N SER A 1134 28.88 -5.84 8.50
CA SER A 1134 29.29 -4.79 9.45
C SER A 1134 28.95 -3.35 8.99
N THR A 1135 28.36 -3.21 7.80
CA THR A 1135 27.96 -1.94 7.18
C THR A 1135 26.53 -2.04 6.64
N PRO A 1136 25.67 -1.03 6.83
CA PRO A 1136 24.30 -1.03 6.29
C PRO A 1136 24.30 -1.21 4.77
N LEU A 1137 23.34 -1.98 4.26
CA LEU A 1137 23.25 -2.29 2.83
C LEU A 1137 22.55 -1.15 2.07
N PRO A 1138 23.10 -0.68 0.93
CA PRO A 1138 22.34 0.07 -0.06
C PRO A 1138 21.20 -0.82 -0.55
N SER A 1139 19.97 -0.47 -0.20
CA SER A 1139 18.82 -1.37 -0.19
C SER A 1139 17.66 -0.78 -0.97
N GLU A 1140 17.07 -1.59 -1.85
CA GLU A 1140 15.82 -1.28 -2.55
C GLU A 1140 14.58 -1.47 -1.65
N PHE A 1141 14.76 -2.04 -0.46
CA PHE A 1141 13.70 -2.35 0.50
C PHE A 1141 13.47 -1.19 1.49
N HIS A 1142 12.30 -1.21 2.14
CA HIS A 1142 11.94 -0.29 3.22
C HIS A 1142 13.01 -0.21 4.32
N HIS A 1143 13.26 1.01 4.83
CA HIS A 1143 14.34 1.33 5.77
C HIS A 1143 14.41 0.43 7.02
N ALA A 1144 13.28 -0.17 7.44
CA ALA A 1144 13.19 -1.14 8.52
C ALA A 1144 14.01 -2.44 8.30
N LEU A 1145 14.52 -2.67 7.08
CA LEU A 1145 15.26 -3.85 6.64
C LEU A 1145 16.74 -3.57 6.31
N ASN A 1146 17.15 -2.30 6.21
CA ASN A 1146 18.45 -1.89 5.65
C ASN A 1146 19.69 -2.27 6.49
N GLU A 1147 19.48 -2.88 7.66
CA GLU A 1147 20.56 -3.38 8.51
C GLU A 1147 21.11 -4.73 8.05
N SER A 1148 20.25 -5.63 7.54
CA SER A 1148 20.61 -7.03 7.30
C SER A 1148 19.52 -7.75 6.52
N MET A 1149 19.93 -8.54 5.52
CA MET A 1149 19.01 -9.40 4.73
C MET A 1149 18.37 -10.52 5.57
N ILE A 1150 18.81 -10.77 6.80
CA ILE A 1150 18.12 -11.70 7.70
C ILE A 1150 16.69 -11.27 8.06
N LEU A 1151 16.39 -9.97 7.91
CA LEU A 1151 15.10 -9.39 8.26
C LEU A 1151 14.03 -9.61 7.18
N THR A 1152 14.39 -10.13 5.99
CA THR A 1152 13.46 -10.29 4.85
C THR A 1152 12.66 -11.60 4.89
N GLU A 1153 13.07 -12.61 5.66
CA GLU A 1153 12.29 -13.85 5.82
C GLU A 1153 11.01 -13.57 6.65
N PRO A 1154 9.80 -13.71 6.06
CA PRO A 1154 8.55 -13.39 6.73
C PRO A 1154 8.20 -14.32 7.90
N TRP A 1155 8.84 -15.49 8.03
CA TRP A 1155 8.52 -16.49 9.05
C TRP A 1155 9.71 -16.73 10.00
N THR A 1156 9.92 -15.80 10.93
CA THR A 1156 11.11 -15.74 11.81
C THR A 1156 11.40 -17.06 12.55
N VAL A 1157 10.37 -17.84 12.88
CA VAL A 1157 10.48 -19.14 13.56
C VAL A 1157 11.36 -20.16 12.81
N ILE A 1158 11.46 -20.06 11.48
CA ILE A 1158 12.32 -20.90 10.65
C ILE A 1158 13.79 -20.56 10.95
N LEU A 1159 14.14 -19.28 10.97
CA LEU A 1159 15.49 -18.81 11.28
C LEU A 1159 15.85 -19.08 12.74
N GLU A 1160 14.89 -18.87 13.65
CA GLU A 1160 15.02 -19.18 15.08
C GLU A 1160 15.40 -20.65 15.31
N ARG A 1161 14.70 -21.60 14.67
CA ARG A 1161 15.04 -23.04 14.76
C ARG A 1161 16.32 -23.39 14.00
N ALA A 1162 16.56 -22.82 12.82
CA ALA A 1162 17.72 -23.13 11.98
C ALA A 1162 19.04 -22.71 12.63
N PHE A 1163 19.19 -21.42 12.97
CA PHE A 1163 20.44 -20.90 13.53
C PHE A 1163 20.67 -21.40 14.96
N SER A 1164 19.62 -21.68 15.73
CA SER A 1164 19.79 -22.31 17.05
C SER A 1164 20.32 -23.73 16.93
N LYS A 1165 19.76 -24.58 16.04
CA LYS A 1165 20.29 -25.94 15.84
C LYS A 1165 21.73 -25.94 15.33
N ALA A 1166 22.08 -25.05 14.40
CA ALA A 1166 23.46 -24.89 13.95
C ALA A 1166 24.39 -24.44 15.10
N SER A 1167 23.97 -23.47 15.92
CA SER A 1167 24.74 -22.99 17.06
C SER A 1167 24.94 -24.07 18.14
N ILE A 1168 23.91 -24.85 18.46
CA ILE A 1168 23.97 -25.95 19.44
C ILE A 1168 24.90 -27.05 18.92
N TYR A 1169 24.80 -27.43 17.64
CA TYR A 1169 25.70 -28.41 17.02
C TYR A 1169 27.17 -27.98 17.13
N TRP A 1170 27.50 -26.74 16.74
CA TRP A 1170 28.87 -26.23 16.83
C TRP A 1170 29.38 -26.10 18.27
N MET A 1171 28.49 -25.82 19.22
CA MET A 1171 28.84 -25.84 20.65
C MET A 1171 29.09 -27.26 21.18
N GLY A 1172 28.39 -28.27 20.67
CA GLY A 1172 28.68 -29.68 20.92
C GLY A 1172 30.07 -30.09 20.43
N GLU A 1173 30.35 -29.89 19.15
CA GLU A 1173 31.67 -30.17 18.54
C GLU A 1173 32.80 -29.42 19.29
N ALA A 1174 32.59 -28.15 19.68
CA ALA A 1174 33.54 -27.38 20.48
C ALA A 1174 33.76 -27.94 21.90
N ASN A 1175 32.72 -28.48 22.53
CA ASN A 1175 32.80 -29.10 23.86
C ASN A 1175 33.56 -30.43 23.80
N ASP A 1176 33.32 -31.23 22.77
CA ASP A 1176 33.99 -32.52 22.58
C ASP A 1176 35.47 -32.32 22.24
N LEU A 1177 35.80 -31.42 21.30
CA LEU A 1177 37.18 -31.02 20.97
C LEU A 1177 37.93 -30.41 22.17
N ARG A 1178 37.22 -29.75 23.10
CA ARG A 1178 37.78 -29.26 24.36
C ARG A 1178 38.26 -30.41 25.27
N MET A 1179 37.70 -31.61 25.18
CA MET A 1179 38.19 -32.79 25.90
C MET A 1179 39.52 -33.34 25.34
N PHE A 1180 39.91 -32.95 24.12
CA PHE A 1180 41.14 -33.35 23.45
C PHE A 1180 42.19 -32.22 23.35
N GLU A 1181 42.04 -31.15 24.14
CA GLU A 1181 42.93 -29.97 24.20
C GLU A 1181 43.12 -29.18 22.88
N ALA A 1182 42.28 -29.40 21.87
CA ALA A 1182 42.39 -28.81 20.51
C ALA A 1182 41.99 -27.32 20.44
N LYS A 1183 42.69 -26.44 21.19
CA LYS A 1183 42.33 -25.03 21.41
C LYS A 1183 42.15 -24.16 20.15
N GLY A 1184 42.75 -24.56 19.02
CA GLY A 1184 42.55 -23.89 17.72
C GLY A 1184 41.16 -24.17 17.15
N GLU A 1185 40.86 -25.46 16.93
CA GLU A 1185 39.58 -25.93 16.38
C GLU A 1185 38.40 -25.57 17.28
N VAL A 1186 38.56 -25.68 18.61
CA VAL A 1186 37.55 -25.21 19.58
C VAL A 1186 37.20 -23.73 19.37
N ARG A 1187 38.17 -22.88 19.03
CA ARG A 1187 37.91 -21.46 18.73
C ARG A 1187 37.18 -21.28 17.40
N GLU A 1188 37.50 -22.08 16.38
CA GLU A 1188 36.82 -22.04 15.09
C GLU A 1188 35.35 -22.47 15.20
N ARG A 1189 35.07 -23.61 15.85
CA ARG A 1189 33.68 -24.08 16.06
C ARG A 1189 32.88 -23.09 16.91
N LEU A 1190 33.48 -22.49 17.95
CA LEU A 1190 32.83 -21.42 18.72
C LEU A 1190 32.62 -20.11 17.93
N ALA A 1191 33.40 -19.86 16.87
CA ALA A 1191 33.15 -18.75 15.94
C ALA A 1191 32.02 -19.10 14.96
N GLN A 1192 31.96 -20.33 14.44
CA GLN A 1192 30.85 -20.81 13.61
C GLN A 1192 29.51 -20.77 14.37
N ALA A 1193 29.50 -21.08 15.67
CA ALA A 1193 28.36 -20.85 16.55
C ALA A 1193 28.02 -19.35 16.71
N GLU A 1194 29.03 -18.47 16.77
CA GLU A 1194 28.84 -17.03 17.00
C GLU A 1194 28.17 -16.30 15.84
N GLU A 1195 28.45 -16.69 14.59
CA GLU A 1195 27.75 -16.12 13.43
C GLU A 1195 26.23 -16.36 13.53
N CYS A 1196 25.83 -17.58 13.91
CA CYS A 1196 24.43 -17.95 14.15
C CYS A 1196 23.82 -17.18 15.34
N ILE A 1197 24.56 -16.95 16.42
CA ILE A 1197 24.09 -16.17 17.57
C ILE A 1197 23.92 -14.68 17.20
N ARG A 1198 24.83 -14.10 16.40
CA ARG A 1198 24.71 -12.73 15.90
C ARG A 1198 23.49 -12.56 14.98
N ALA A 1199 23.27 -13.54 14.09
CA ALA A 1199 22.06 -13.64 13.27
C ALA A 1199 20.77 -13.62 14.12
N LEU A 1200 20.68 -14.50 15.12
CA LEU A 1200 19.54 -14.52 16.05
C LEU A 1200 19.38 -13.20 16.84
N TRP A 1201 20.48 -12.55 17.21
CA TRP A 1201 20.44 -11.28 17.95
C TRP A 1201 19.95 -10.11 17.08
N ILE A 1202 20.34 -10.05 15.80
CA ILE A 1202 19.86 -9.05 14.82
C ILE A 1202 18.40 -9.30 14.48
N LEU A 1203 18.00 -10.55 14.22
CA LEU A 1203 16.58 -10.94 14.11
C LEU A 1203 15.81 -10.60 15.40
N GLY A 1204 16.49 -10.64 16.55
CA GLY A 1204 16.04 -10.21 17.87
C GLY A 1204 15.60 -8.73 17.98
N LYS A 1205 15.94 -7.90 17.00
CA LYS A 1205 15.40 -6.54 16.86
C LYS A 1205 13.92 -6.53 16.48
N LYS A 1206 13.44 -7.59 15.79
CA LYS A 1206 12.05 -7.71 15.27
C LYS A 1206 11.30 -8.95 15.82
N SER A 1207 11.99 -9.97 16.34
CA SER A 1207 11.42 -11.13 17.06
C SER A 1207 11.84 -11.13 18.54
N ASP A 1208 10.89 -11.30 19.47
CA ASP A 1208 11.21 -11.47 20.89
C ASP A 1208 11.75 -12.89 21.19
N SER A 1209 11.35 -13.87 20.39
CA SER A 1209 11.84 -15.26 20.49
C SER A 1209 13.32 -15.32 20.12
N ALA A 1210 13.69 -14.77 18.95
CA ALA A 1210 15.06 -14.74 18.47
C ALA A 1210 16.03 -14.04 19.44
N ARG A 1211 15.59 -12.95 20.09
CA ARG A 1211 16.40 -12.25 21.11
C ARG A 1211 16.67 -13.14 22.32
N ARG A 1212 15.65 -13.79 22.89
CA ARG A 1212 15.81 -14.75 24.01
C ARG A 1212 16.72 -15.92 23.62
N CYS A 1213 16.55 -16.49 22.43
CA CYS A 1213 17.42 -17.56 21.93
C CYS A 1213 18.89 -17.10 21.86
N ALA A 1214 19.16 -15.91 21.30
CA ALA A 1214 20.51 -15.37 21.23
C ALA A 1214 21.15 -15.13 22.62
N GLU A 1215 20.36 -14.69 23.60
CA GLU A 1215 20.81 -14.45 24.99
C GLU A 1215 21.15 -15.77 25.71
N VAL A 1216 20.31 -16.81 25.57
CA VAL A 1216 20.54 -18.15 26.13
C VAL A 1216 21.74 -18.83 25.47
N LEU A 1217 21.84 -18.84 24.13
CA LEU A 1217 22.99 -19.39 23.42
C LEU A 1217 24.29 -18.63 23.76
N SER A 1218 24.23 -17.31 23.93
CA SER A 1218 25.35 -16.51 24.46
C SER A 1218 25.73 -16.88 25.90
N GLY A 1219 24.76 -17.30 26.72
CA GLY A 1219 24.99 -17.92 28.03
C GLY A 1219 25.71 -19.26 27.93
N ALA A 1220 25.22 -20.17 27.09
CA ALA A 1220 25.80 -21.50 26.88
C ALA A 1220 27.23 -21.44 26.33
N LYS A 1221 27.47 -20.65 25.27
CA LYS A 1221 28.79 -20.43 24.66
C LYS A 1221 29.83 -19.95 25.68
N ARG A 1222 29.42 -19.15 26.69
CA ARG A 1222 30.31 -18.70 27.78
C ARG A 1222 30.73 -19.82 28.73
N LYS A 1223 29.96 -20.91 28.87
CA LYS A 1223 30.34 -22.11 29.67
C LYS A 1223 31.45 -22.94 28.99
N ILE A 1224 31.51 -22.91 27.66
CA ILE A 1224 32.47 -23.70 26.86
C ILE A 1224 33.85 -23.05 26.78
N ARG A 1225 33.95 -21.72 26.97
CA ARG A 1225 35.22 -20.96 26.90
C ARG A 1225 36.33 -21.54 27.80
N VAL A 1226 37.56 -21.51 27.26
CA VAL A 1226 38.86 -21.90 27.83
C VAL A 1226 39.88 -20.83 27.48
#